data_AF-A0AAD3D483-F1
#
_entry.id   AF-A0AAD3D483-F1
#
_cell.length_a   1.000
_cell.length_b   1.000
_cell.length_c   1.000
_cell.angle_alpha   90.00
_cell.angle_beta   90.00
_cell.angle_gamma   90.00
#
_symmetry.space_group_name_H-M   'P 1'
#
loop_
_entity.id
_entity.type
_entity.pdbx_description
1 polymer ?
#
loop_
_entity_poly.entity_id
_entity_poly.type
_entity_poly.pdbx_seq_one_letter_code
_entity_poly.pdbx_strand_id
1 'polypeptide(L)'
;MRLGRALSSALLICIVVSDCFLLSYSFAVKAVESGRSLFNKVAHEERVACVTHPKQVLKRIRKCGDDFSSALDILYSYQPFLLTEDANRSISRHSSKHSVDTKPISMVIHILSKAQEYDTAYTLLNATIQSHEKKQISTHYLTAVYKSILNMISDQTQDESSVSSIKQIIHDDMPFHTRCRPSLDIYHTALAAFGKCKQMDCIVELLDQMESNASIVCRLGTGDNLDDTKEYSFNLPSPDRMAYLTALTGSIKSKCPKDAMQILDRMRQQNIDPDKVVYNHILSSIANTKFEGRTELTLKIWQEMEDHDVAVSDDEKLCSEGAYHTLIRILSKENEWDHVLDVRNRLEQIHKQRKDINSPINLQVNQMKRSRVLTPRYIEDLEKLEKRNEIKKTWYKLGELHLPSVSCDIPDSSIVFGIQQHKNPVLHGLTLVYYTTTGEKLGFLLIRNRLENSTINGSINDEGEANQHFNFVSSILGMKVDEKFRGKGLARIFLAIWLHICLESSAIPTSEVINKPLLSLALTNFGFSPSSSSAVEIEITKLAPEIGKNSQKCKDWMPIFSLYSSNPLNFGERELKLNKMIVTNTRPNPRGKITAVKTCFQHNDLKLLHSKVKQVWQAQNQDNGFKTIVDAALLKRVIFGYLY
;
A
#
# COMPACT_ATOMS: atom_id res chain seq x y z
N MET A 1 -52.70 -54.20 11.82
CA MET A 1 -53.15 -52.80 12.06
C MET A 1 -52.09 -51.85 12.63
N ARG A 2 -50.93 -52.29 13.15
CA ARG A 2 -49.84 -51.37 13.58
C ARG A 2 -48.82 -51.01 12.48
N LEU A 3 -48.68 -51.81 11.43
CA LEU A 3 -47.77 -51.53 10.30
C LEU A 3 -48.31 -50.45 9.33
N GLY A 4 -49.63 -50.40 9.12
CA GLY A 4 -50.25 -49.44 8.19
C GLY A 4 -50.27 -47.99 8.68
N ARG A 5 -50.22 -47.76 9.99
CA ARG A 5 -50.18 -46.40 10.56
C ARG A 5 -48.79 -45.76 10.49
N ALA A 6 -47.72 -46.56 10.55
CA ALA A 6 -46.34 -46.06 10.42
C ALA A 6 -45.98 -45.68 8.97
N LEU A 7 -46.48 -46.44 7.99
CA LEU A 7 -46.32 -46.12 6.57
C LEU A 7 -47.11 -44.86 6.17
N SER A 8 -48.29 -44.64 6.75
CA SER A 8 -49.08 -43.43 6.52
C SER A 8 -48.42 -42.17 7.07
N SER A 9 -47.78 -42.23 8.25
CA SER A 9 -47.08 -41.08 8.81
C SER A 9 -45.76 -40.77 8.10
N ALA A 10 -45.04 -41.79 7.62
CA ALA A 10 -43.83 -41.59 6.80
C ALA A 10 -44.17 -40.97 5.42
N LEU A 11 -45.25 -41.40 4.78
CA LEU A 11 -45.70 -40.81 3.51
C LEU A 11 -46.15 -39.34 3.70
N LEU A 12 -46.83 -39.04 4.81
CA LEU A 12 -47.28 -37.68 5.12
C LEU A 12 -46.09 -36.74 5.37
N ILE A 13 -45.03 -37.22 6.04
CA ILE A 13 -43.80 -36.45 6.26
C ILE A 13 -43.06 -36.23 4.95
N CYS A 14 -42.96 -37.23 4.06
CA CYS A 14 -42.36 -37.06 2.74
C CYS A 14 -43.14 -36.08 1.84
N ILE A 15 -44.48 -36.09 1.91
CA ILE A 15 -45.32 -35.14 1.16
C ILE A 15 -45.15 -33.72 1.71
N VAL A 16 -45.14 -33.54 3.03
CA VAL A 16 -44.94 -32.22 3.64
C VAL A 16 -43.52 -31.68 3.39
N VAL A 17 -42.49 -32.52 3.37
CA VAL A 17 -41.13 -32.11 3.03
C VAL A 17 -41.02 -31.75 1.53
N SER A 18 -41.66 -32.51 0.65
CA SER A 18 -41.68 -32.22 -0.80
C SER A 18 -42.49 -30.96 -1.12
N ASP A 19 -43.60 -30.72 -0.43
CA ASP A 19 -44.42 -29.51 -0.59
C ASP A 19 -43.71 -28.27 -0.01
N CYS A 20 -42.94 -28.40 1.07
CA CYS A 20 -42.07 -27.33 1.56
C CYS A 20 -40.91 -27.00 0.60
N PHE A 21 -40.34 -27.99 -0.08
CA PHE A 21 -39.33 -27.78 -1.13
C PHE A 21 -39.94 -27.15 -2.40
N LEU A 22 -41.17 -27.52 -2.77
CA LEU A 22 -41.89 -26.91 -3.89
C LEU A 22 -42.35 -25.48 -3.58
N LEU A 23 -42.71 -25.20 -2.32
CA LEU A 23 -43.05 -23.85 -1.86
C LEU A 23 -41.83 -22.94 -1.79
N SER A 24 -40.65 -23.43 -1.36
CA SER A 24 -39.41 -22.65 -1.39
C SER A 24 -38.92 -22.41 -2.82
N TYR A 25 -39.05 -23.41 -3.71
CA TYR A 25 -38.75 -23.27 -5.13
C TYR A 25 -39.74 -22.32 -5.84
N SER A 26 -41.03 -22.39 -5.51
CA SER A 26 -42.06 -21.45 -6.02
C SER A 26 -41.87 -20.03 -5.47
N PHE A 27 -41.36 -19.86 -4.24
CA PHE A 27 -41.05 -18.54 -3.70
C PHE A 27 -39.79 -17.96 -4.34
N ALA A 28 -38.77 -18.79 -4.60
CA ALA A 28 -37.58 -18.38 -5.34
C ALA A 28 -37.91 -17.98 -6.78
N VAL A 29 -38.76 -18.75 -7.47
CA VAL A 29 -39.23 -18.43 -8.83
C VAL A 29 -40.13 -17.18 -8.84
N LYS A 30 -41.01 -16.99 -7.85
CA LYS A 30 -41.80 -15.74 -7.72
C LYS A 30 -40.95 -14.52 -7.33
N ALA A 31 -39.89 -14.69 -6.55
CA ALA A 31 -38.93 -13.62 -6.27
C ALA A 31 -38.18 -13.21 -7.56
N VAL A 32 -37.78 -14.19 -8.38
CA VAL A 32 -37.19 -13.96 -9.71
C VAL A 32 -38.19 -13.31 -10.68
N GLU A 33 -39.48 -13.66 -10.65
CA GLU A 33 -40.53 -13.05 -11.49
C GLU A 33 -40.97 -11.66 -11.02
N SER A 34 -40.98 -11.39 -9.71
CA SER A 34 -41.23 -10.04 -9.18
C SER A 34 -40.08 -9.08 -9.47
N GLY A 35 -38.84 -9.59 -9.58
CA GLY A 35 -37.71 -8.86 -10.16
C GLY A 35 -37.88 -8.52 -11.65
N ARG A 36 -38.58 -9.37 -12.42
CA ARG A 36 -38.91 -9.11 -13.85
C ARG A 36 -39.90 -7.95 -14.04
N SER A 37 -40.79 -7.71 -13.08
CA SER A 37 -41.76 -6.59 -13.12
C SER A 37 -41.07 -5.22 -12.97
N LEU A 38 -40.03 -5.12 -12.15
CA LEU A 38 -39.16 -3.94 -12.07
C LEU A 38 -38.30 -3.75 -13.33
N PHE A 39 -38.00 -4.84 -14.04
CA PHE A 39 -37.19 -4.86 -15.25
C PHE A 39 -37.86 -4.15 -16.45
N ASN A 40 -39.18 -4.20 -16.57
CA ASN A 40 -39.89 -3.54 -17.68
C ASN A 40 -40.00 -2.01 -17.55
N LYS A 41 -39.68 -1.43 -16.38
CA LYS A 41 -39.62 0.03 -16.19
C LYS A 41 -38.22 0.63 -16.34
N VAL A 42 -37.16 -0.20 -16.27
CA VAL A 42 -35.77 0.26 -16.43
C VAL A 42 -35.22 -0.08 -17.82
N ALA A 43 -35.79 -1.06 -18.53
CA ALA A 43 -35.32 -1.50 -19.84
C ALA A 43 -35.67 -0.59 -21.04
N HIS A 44 -36.26 0.60 -20.83
CA HIS A 44 -36.51 1.55 -21.92
C HIS A 44 -35.37 2.54 -22.18
N GLU A 45 -34.32 2.55 -21.35
CA GLU A 45 -33.11 3.35 -21.55
C GLU A 45 -31.86 2.48 -21.41
N GLU A 46 -31.47 1.78 -22.48
CA GLU A 46 -30.06 1.44 -22.82
C GLU A 46 -30.03 0.44 -23.99
N ARG A 47 -30.35 0.94 -25.20
CA ARG A 47 -29.94 0.28 -26.45
C ARG A 47 -28.67 0.95 -26.96
N VAL A 48 -27.50 0.52 -26.49
CA VAL A 48 -26.25 0.63 -27.25
C VAL A 48 -25.39 -0.61 -27.00
N ALA A 49 -25.33 -1.48 -28.00
CA ALA A 49 -24.35 -2.55 -28.09
C ALA A 49 -22.95 -1.93 -28.22
N CYS A 50 -22.26 -1.75 -27.09
CA CYS A 50 -20.84 -1.44 -27.06
C CYS A 50 -20.10 -2.66 -26.53
N VAL A 51 -19.17 -3.19 -27.34
CA VAL A 51 -18.22 -4.24 -26.96
C VAL A 51 -17.54 -3.84 -25.65
N THR A 52 -17.97 -4.42 -24.53
CA THR A 52 -17.44 -4.08 -23.21
C THR A 52 -16.08 -4.74 -23.05
N HIS A 53 -15.03 -3.93 -23.03
CA HIS A 53 -13.66 -4.42 -22.84
C HIS A 53 -13.55 -5.19 -21.49
N PRO A 54 -12.85 -6.35 -21.41
CA PRO A 54 -12.78 -7.19 -20.19
C PRO A 54 -12.41 -6.42 -18.90
N LYS A 55 -11.49 -5.45 -18.98
CA LYS A 55 -11.17 -4.51 -17.88
C LYS A 55 -12.37 -3.72 -17.34
N GLN A 56 -13.32 -3.32 -18.18
CA GLN A 56 -14.52 -2.59 -17.76
C GLN A 56 -15.48 -3.54 -17.04
N VAL A 57 -15.65 -4.76 -17.55
CA VAL A 57 -16.43 -5.82 -16.90
C VAL A 57 -15.84 -6.15 -15.54
N LEU A 58 -14.52 -6.32 -15.45
CA LEU A 58 -13.82 -6.54 -14.18
C LEU A 58 -14.01 -5.38 -13.19
N LYS A 59 -14.04 -4.13 -13.67
CA LYS A 59 -14.32 -2.96 -12.83
C LYS A 59 -15.78 -2.95 -12.34
N ARG A 60 -16.73 -3.44 -13.13
CA ARG A 60 -18.13 -3.59 -12.72
C ARG A 60 -18.28 -4.69 -11.67
N ILE A 61 -17.69 -5.87 -11.90
CA ILE A 61 -17.69 -6.97 -10.93
C ILE A 61 -17.05 -6.53 -9.61
N ARG A 62 -15.91 -5.82 -9.64
CA ARG A 62 -15.28 -5.29 -8.41
C ARG A 62 -16.14 -4.27 -7.64
N LYS A 63 -17.06 -3.57 -8.32
CA LYS A 63 -17.98 -2.63 -7.65
C LYS A 63 -19.11 -3.34 -6.89
N CYS A 64 -19.39 -4.60 -7.21
CA CYS A 64 -20.40 -5.39 -6.49
C CYS A 64 -19.99 -5.69 -5.05
N GLY A 65 -18.70 -5.59 -4.70
CA GLY A 65 -18.23 -5.88 -3.35
C GLY A 65 -18.46 -7.35 -3.01
N ASP A 66 -19.34 -7.60 -2.04
CA ASP A 66 -19.72 -8.94 -1.58
C ASP A 66 -21.07 -9.43 -2.15
N ASP A 67 -21.75 -8.63 -3.00
CA ASP A 67 -22.98 -9.03 -3.68
C ASP A 67 -22.68 -9.98 -4.85
N PHE A 68 -22.79 -11.28 -4.58
CA PHE A 68 -22.49 -12.32 -5.57
C PHE A 68 -23.56 -12.45 -6.66
N SER A 69 -24.84 -12.13 -6.39
CA SER A 69 -25.93 -12.22 -7.36
C SER A 69 -25.73 -11.23 -8.50
N SER A 70 -25.48 -9.96 -8.16
CA SER A 70 -25.16 -8.93 -9.16
C SER A 70 -23.88 -9.25 -9.95
N ALA A 71 -22.89 -9.89 -9.30
CA ALA A 71 -21.64 -10.29 -9.94
C ALA A 71 -21.85 -11.43 -10.95
N LEU A 72 -22.72 -12.40 -10.63
CA LEU A 72 -23.13 -13.49 -11.53
C LEU A 72 -23.91 -12.96 -12.74
N ASP A 73 -24.83 -12.01 -12.55
CA ASP A 73 -25.58 -11.41 -13.67
C ASP A 73 -24.65 -10.69 -14.66
N ILE A 74 -23.65 -9.98 -14.15
CA ILE A 74 -22.62 -9.33 -14.98
C ILE A 74 -21.76 -10.38 -15.70
N LEU A 75 -21.47 -11.52 -15.04
CA LEU A 75 -20.73 -12.61 -15.66
C LEU A 75 -21.53 -13.28 -16.77
N TYR A 76 -22.78 -13.66 -16.54
CA TYR A 76 -23.63 -14.33 -17.53
C TYR A 76 -23.94 -13.43 -18.72
N SER A 77 -24.14 -12.13 -18.49
CA SER A 77 -24.29 -11.16 -19.61
C SER A 77 -23.02 -11.01 -20.45
N TYR A 78 -21.85 -11.21 -19.86
CA TYR A 78 -20.57 -11.15 -20.57
C TYR A 78 -20.14 -12.50 -21.18
N GLN A 79 -20.49 -13.63 -20.54
CA GLN A 79 -20.15 -15.00 -20.93
C GLN A 79 -21.41 -15.89 -20.93
N PRO A 80 -22.26 -15.77 -21.96
CA PRO A 80 -23.53 -16.48 -22.01
C PRO A 80 -23.39 -18.01 -22.08
N PHE A 81 -22.26 -18.52 -22.58
CA PHE A 81 -22.00 -19.97 -22.67
C PHE A 81 -21.99 -20.68 -21.32
N LEU A 82 -21.86 -19.95 -20.21
CA LEU A 82 -21.91 -20.48 -18.84
C LEU A 82 -23.35 -20.79 -18.37
N LEU A 83 -24.38 -20.42 -19.13
CA LEU A 83 -25.78 -20.72 -18.84
C LEU A 83 -26.15 -22.14 -19.31
N THR A 84 -26.95 -22.85 -18.52
CA THR A 84 -27.50 -24.17 -18.87
C THR A 84 -28.47 -24.08 -20.06
N GLU A 85 -28.70 -25.20 -20.77
CA GLU A 85 -29.38 -25.25 -22.08
C GLU A 85 -30.79 -24.60 -22.11
N ASP A 86 -31.51 -24.59 -20.99
CA ASP A 86 -32.84 -23.97 -20.90
C ASP A 86 -32.81 -22.44 -21.02
N ALA A 87 -31.72 -21.79 -20.59
CA ALA A 87 -31.52 -20.34 -20.67
C ALA A 87 -30.89 -19.89 -22.01
N ASN A 88 -30.23 -20.78 -22.74
CA ASN A 88 -29.61 -20.47 -24.03
C ASN A 88 -30.63 -20.29 -25.18
N ARG A 89 -31.86 -20.83 -25.03
CA ARG A 89 -32.92 -20.66 -26.05
C ARG A 89 -33.41 -19.21 -26.18
N SER A 90 -33.24 -18.37 -25.16
CA SER A 90 -33.70 -16.97 -25.16
C SER A 90 -32.63 -15.93 -25.54
N ILE A 91 -31.35 -16.32 -25.65
CA ILE A 91 -30.21 -15.40 -25.90
C ILE A 91 -29.54 -15.70 -27.27
N SER A 92 -30.11 -16.60 -28.07
CA SER A 92 -29.62 -16.89 -29.42
C SER A 92 -29.93 -15.76 -30.40
N ARG A 93 -28.96 -14.84 -30.57
CA ARG A 93 -28.57 -14.14 -31.80
C ARG A 93 -27.33 -13.31 -31.47
N HIS A 94 -26.25 -13.49 -32.24
CA HIS A 94 -24.93 -12.84 -32.15
C HIS A 94 -23.83 -13.62 -31.39
N SER A 95 -23.44 -14.78 -31.93
CA SER A 95 -22.12 -15.36 -31.68
C SER A 95 -21.06 -14.65 -32.51
N SER A 96 -20.46 -13.58 -31.97
CA SER A 96 -19.19 -13.06 -32.49
C SER A 96 -18.04 -13.64 -31.67
N LYS A 97 -16.91 -13.95 -32.32
CA LYS A 97 -15.68 -14.48 -31.71
C LYS A 97 -15.13 -13.51 -30.66
N HIS A 98 -15.65 -13.55 -29.44
CA HIS A 98 -15.12 -12.78 -28.32
C HIS A 98 -13.94 -13.55 -27.69
N SER A 99 -12.84 -12.85 -27.41
CA SER A 99 -11.73 -13.42 -26.63
C SER A 99 -12.23 -13.75 -25.23
N VAL A 100 -12.31 -15.03 -24.89
CA VAL A 100 -12.80 -15.50 -23.59
C VAL A 100 -11.73 -15.20 -22.52
N ASP A 101 -11.90 -14.10 -21.77
CA ASP A 101 -11.00 -13.70 -20.68
C ASP A 101 -11.33 -14.50 -19.41
N THR A 102 -10.30 -15.06 -18.75
CA THR A 102 -10.40 -15.84 -17.51
C THR A 102 -10.58 -14.97 -16.25
N LYS A 103 -10.22 -13.69 -16.31
CA LYS A 103 -10.21 -12.81 -15.13
C LYS A 103 -11.60 -12.54 -14.53
N PRO A 104 -12.66 -12.32 -15.32
CA PRO A 104 -14.01 -12.12 -14.78
C PRO A 104 -14.52 -13.32 -13.98
N ILE A 105 -14.40 -14.54 -14.51
CA ILE A 105 -14.87 -15.76 -13.82
C ILE A 105 -14.07 -16.02 -12.54
N SER A 106 -12.74 -15.85 -12.57
CA SER A 106 -11.90 -15.98 -11.36
C SER A 106 -12.28 -14.97 -10.27
N MET A 107 -12.65 -13.74 -10.65
CA MET A 107 -13.10 -12.72 -9.70
C MET A 107 -14.46 -13.08 -9.08
N VAL A 108 -15.39 -13.62 -9.87
CA VAL A 108 -16.69 -14.07 -9.35
C VAL A 108 -16.54 -15.24 -8.40
N ILE A 109 -15.69 -16.23 -8.72
CA ILE A 109 -15.37 -17.34 -7.81
C ILE A 109 -14.77 -16.81 -6.49
N HIS A 110 -13.92 -15.77 -6.55
CA HIS A 110 -13.41 -15.14 -5.34
C HIS A 110 -14.50 -14.43 -4.51
N ILE A 111 -15.48 -13.80 -5.15
CA ILE A 111 -16.64 -13.19 -4.45
C ILE A 111 -17.51 -14.28 -3.83
N LEU A 112 -17.79 -15.37 -4.55
CA LEU A 112 -18.52 -16.55 -4.02
C LEU A 112 -17.79 -17.16 -2.82
N SER A 113 -16.46 -17.25 -2.89
CA SER A 113 -15.63 -17.71 -1.77
C SER A 113 -15.81 -16.86 -0.51
N LYS A 114 -15.91 -15.53 -0.64
CA LYS A 114 -16.16 -14.63 0.49
C LYS A 114 -17.58 -14.72 1.02
N ALA A 115 -18.54 -14.96 0.14
CA ALA A 115 -19.95 -15.17 0.47
C ALA A 115 -20.24 -16.57 1.05
N GLN A 116 -19.25 -17.48 1.06
CA GLN A 116 -19.39 -18.89 1.48
C GLN A 116 -20.36 -19.72 0.60
N GLU A 117 -20.61 -19.26 -0.63
CA GLU A 117 -21.52 -19.90 -1.60
C GLU A 117 -20.77 -20.90 -2.49
N TYR A 118 -20.30 -21.99 -1.89
CA TYR A 118 -19.43 -22.95 -2.56
C TYR A 118 -20.15 -23.82 -3.60
N ASP A 119 -21.41 -24.19 -3.34
CA ASP A 119 -22.22 -24.98 -4.28
C ASP A 119 -22.42 -24.24 -5.60
N THR A 120 -22.64 -22.93 -5.53
CA THR A 120 -22.76 -22.06 -6.71
C THR A 120 -21.44 -22.00 -7.50
N ALA A 121 -20.29 -22.05 -6.82
CA ALA A 121 -19.00 -22.11 -7.50
C ALA A 121 -18.76 -23.47 -8.19
N TYR A 122 -19.19 -24.59 -7.59
CA TYR A 122 -19.12 -25.91 -8.22
C TYR A 122 -20.10 -26.07 -9.40
N THR A 123 -21.30 -25.50 -9.32
CA THR A 123 -22.22 -25.47 -10.47
C THR A 123 -21.62 -24.67 -11.64
N LEU A 124 -20.94 -23.57 -11.36
CA LEU A 124 -20.19 -22.80 -12.35
C LEU A 124 -19.04 -23.62 -12.95
N LEU A 125 -18.29 -24.37 -12.13
CA LEU A 125 -17.26 -25.30 -12.62
C LEU A 125 -17.86 -26.34 -13.57
N ASN A 126 -18.97 -26.99 -13.18
CA ASN A 126 -19.65 -27.98 -14.02
C ASN A 126 -20.12 -27.40 -15.36
N ALA A 127 -20.67 -26.17 -15.35
CA ALA A 127 -21.03 -25.47 -16.58
C ALA A 127 -19.81 -25.18 -17.47
N THR A 128 -18.65 -24.84 -16.88
CA THR A 128 -17.40 -24.66 -17.64
C THR A 128 -16.88 -25.97 -18.22
N ILE A 129 -16.97 -27.08 -17.49
CA ILE A 129 -16.58 -28.42 -17.97
C ILE A 129 -17.42 -28.80 -19.21
N GLN A 130 -18.75 -28.68 -19.12
CA GLN A 130 -19.64 -28.96 -20.24
C GLN A 130 -19.33 -28.10 -21.48
N SER A 131 -19.01 -26.82 -21.26
CA SER A 131 -18.62 -25.89 -22.33
C SER A 131 -17.27 -26.27 -22.97
N HIS A 132 -16.33 -26.80 -22.18
CA HIS A 132 -15.03 -27.29 -22.65
C HIS A 132 -15.17 -28.58 -23.45
N GLU A 133 -16.00 -29.53 -22.99
CA GLU A 133 -16.32 -30.76 -23.72
C GLU A 133 -16.95 -30.47 -25.09
N LYS A 134 -17.82 -29.45 -25.15
CA LYS A 134 -18.39 -28.90 -26.39
C LYS A 134 -17.38 -28.10 -27.25
N LYS A 135 -16.11 -28.02 -26.84
CA LYS A 135 -15.00 -27.29 -27.49
C LYS A 135 -15.28 -25.78 -27.68
N GLN A 136 -16.13 -25.19 -26.83
CA GLN A 136 -16.46 -23.77 -26.89
C GLN A 136 -15.43 -22.88 -26.20
N ILE A 137 -14.68 -23.45 -25.24
CA ILE A 137 -13.66 -22.76 -24.45
C ILE A 137 -12.32 -23.50 -24.51
N SER A 138 -11.23 -22.76 -24.29
CA SER A 138 -9.87 -23.33 -24.27
C SER A 138 -9.59 -24.11 -22.98
N THR A 139 -8.68 -25.08 -23.04
CA THR A 139 -8.18 -25.79 -21.84
C THR A 139 -7.56 -24.83 -20.83
N HIS A 140 -6.88 -23.77 -21.29
CA HIS A 140 -6.34 -22.72 -20.42
C HIS A 140 -7.43 -22.02 -19.58
N TYR A 141 -8.63 -21.85 -20.15
CA TYR A 141 -9.75 -21.26 -19.44
C TYR A 141 -10.22 -22.17 -18.30
N LEU A 142 -10.40 -23.46 -18.58
CA LEU A 142 -10.81 -24.46 -17.60
C LEU A 142 -9.77 -24.58 -16.47
N THR A 143 -8.46 -24.61 -16.78
CA THR A 143 -7.40 -24.64 -15.76
C THR A 143 -7.41 -23.41 -14.84
N ALA A 144 -7.75 -22.22 -15.38
CA ALA A 144 -7.87 -21.01 -14.56
C ALA A 144 -9.07 -21.05 -13.61
N VAL A 145 -10.17 -21.66 -14.02
CA VAL A 145 -11.35 -21.91 -13.18
C VAL A 145 -10.99 -22.89 -12.06
N TYR A 146 -10.40 -24.04 -12.37
CA TYR A 146 -9.93 -24.98 -11.36
C TYR A 146 -8.94 -24.35 -10.36
N LYS A 147 -7.98 -23.54 -10.83
CA LYS A 147 -7.07 -22.80 -9.96
C LYS A 147 -7.82 -21.84 -9.01
N SER A 148 -8.91 -21.24 -9.48
CA SER A 148 -9.75 -20.35 -8.66
C SER A 148 -10.54 -21.15 -7.62
N ILE A 149 -11.04 -22.34 -7.98
CA ILE A 149 -11.71 -23.29 -7.07
C ILE A 149 -10.74 -23.83 -6.01
N LEU A 150 -9.51 -24.20 -6.37
CA LEU A 150 -8.49 -24.62 -5.40
C LEU A 150 -8.19 -23.53 -4.36
N ASN A 151 -8.11 -22.26 -4.79
CA ASN A 151 -7.96 -21.14 -3.87
C ASN A 151 -9.20 -20.95 -2.98
N MET A 152 -10.40 -21.15 -3.50
CA MET A 152 -11.65 -21.11 -2.72
C MET A 152 -11.68 -22.21 -1.65
N ILE A 153 -11.35 -23.46 -2.01
CA ILE A 153 -11.28 -24.58 -1.04
C ILE A 153 -10.22 -24.29 0.03
N SER A 154 -9.12 -23.63 -0.34
CA SER A 154 -8.11 -23.21 0.64
C SER A 154 -8.56 -22.14 1.64
N ASP A 155 -9.61 -21.39 1.30
CA ASP A 155 -10.21 -20.37 2.15
C ASP A 155 -11.39 -20.93 2.98
N GLN A 156 -11.89 -22.13 2.65
CA GLN A 156 -12.78 -22.91 3.52
C GLN A 156 -12.04 -23.29 4.81
N THR A 157 -12.78 -23.48 5.90
CA THR A 157 -12.25 -23.89 7.21
C THR A 157 -11.35 -25.13 7.11
N GLN A 158 -10.47 -25.31 8.12
CA GLN A 158 -9.36 -26.29 8.12
C GLN A 158 -9.80 -27.76 8.23
N ASP A 159 -10.78 -28.17 7.42
CA ASP A 159 -11.44 -29.46 7.51
C ASP A 159 -10.74 -30.52 6.63
N GLU A 160 -10.71 -31.78 7.07
CA GLU A 160 -10.11 -32.90 6.33
C GLU A 160 -10.80 -33.18 4.98
N SER A 161 -12.08 -32.80 4.85
CA SER A 161 -12.84 -32.87 3.60
C SER A 161 -12.26 -31.96 2.50
N SER A 162 -11.80 -30.76 2.86
CA SER A 162 -11.18 -29.80 1.96
C SER A 162 -9.85 -30.33 1.40
N VAL A 163 -9.07 -30.99 2.24
CA VAL A 163 -7.78 -31.62 1.87
C VAL A 163 -8.00 -32.75 0.87
N SER A 164 -9.00 -33.60 1.15
CA SER A 164 -9.38 -34.71 0.28
C SER A 164 -9.86 -34.20 -1.08
N SER A 165 -10.66 -33.12 -1.08
CA SER A 165 -11.14 -32.46 -2.30
C SER A 165 -9.99 -31.87 -3.12
N ILE A 166 -8.98 -31.25 -2.48
CA ILE A 166 -7.79 -30.74 -3.16
C ILE A 166 -7.04 -31.88 -3.86
N LYS A 167 -6.81 -33.01 -3.17
CA LYS A 167 -6.15 -34.19 -3.74
C LYS A 167 -6.93 -34.75 -4.94
N GLN A 168 -8.24 -34.90 -4.80
CA GLN A 168 -9.10 -35.37 -5.88
C GLN A 168 -9.04 -34.43 -7.10
N ILE A 169 -9.05 -33.11 -6.90
CA ILE A 169 -9.00 -32.15 -8.00
C ILE A 169 -7.69 -32.23 -8.78
N ILE A 170 -6.55 -32.34 -8.10
CA ILE A 170 -5.23 -32.31 -8.76
C ILE A 170 -4.85 -33.65 -9.40
N HIS A 171 -5.29 -34.78 -8.84
CA HIS A 171 -4.94 -36.11 -9.34
C HIS A 171 -6.00 -36.72 -10.26
N ASP A 172 -7.30 -36.45 -10.04
CA ASP A 172 -8.37 -37.12 -10.76
C ASP A 172 -9.18 -36.16 -11.65
N ASP A 173 -9.94 -35.22 -11.07
CA ASP A 173 -10.92 -34.41 -11.81
C ASP A 173 -10.26 -33.53 -12.89
N MET A 174 -9.24 -32.74 -12.55
CA MET A 174 -8.65 -31.81 -13.51
C MET A 174 -7.96 -32.51 -14.68
N PRO A 175 -7.07 -33.51 -14.47
CA PRO A 175 -6.47 -34.25 -15.58
C PRO A 175 -7.52 -34.99 -16.42
N PHE A 176 -8.60 -35.48 -15.79
CA PHE A 176 -9.70 -36.14 -16.49
C PHE A 176 -10.42 -35.21 -17.48
N HIS A 177 -10.84 -34.02 -17.04
CA HIS A 177 -11.57 -33.08 -17.89
C HIS A 177 -10.66 -32.31 -18.87
N THR A 178 -9.43 -31.97 -18.46
CA THR A 178 -8.50 -31.24 -19.34
C THR A 178 -7.78 -32.15 -20.34
N ARG A 179 -7.73 -33.46 -20.07
CA ARG A 179 -6.97 -34.48 -20.83
C ARG A 179 -5.50 -34.10 -21.01
N CYS A 180 -4.98 -33.32 -20.08
CA CYS A 180 -3.65 -32.76 -20.11
C CYS A 180 -3.05 -32.85 -18.71
N ARG A 181 -1.73 -32.96 -18.66
CA ARG A 181 -0.98 -32.84 -17.41
C ARG A 181 -1.22 -31.46 -16.78
N PRO A 182 -1.60 -31.36 -15.49
CA PRO A 182 -1.71 -30.09 -14.80
C PRO A 182 -0.38 -29.34 -14.86
N SER A 183 -0.47 -28.02 -15.07
CA SER A 183 0.71 -27.16 -15.11
C SER A 183 1.30 -26.96 -13.71
N LEU A 184 2.57 -26.59 -13.65
CA LEU A 184 3.32 -26.40 -12.41
C LEU A 184 2.66 -25.39 -11.45
N ASP A 185 1.99 -24.37 -11.99
CA ASP A 185 1.29 -23.36 -11.21
C ASP A 185 0.04 -23.89 -10.47
N ILE A 186 -0.55 -25.00 -10.92
CA ILE A 186 -1.62 -25.70 -10.21
C ILE A 186 -1.05 -26.38 -8.96
N TYR A 187 0.09 -27.05 -9.09
CA TYR A 187 0.78 -27.67 -7.95
C TYR A 187 1.28 -26.63 -6.95
N HIS A 188 1.78 -25.47 -7.40
CA HIS A 188 2.06 -24.33 -6.52
C HIS A 188 0.82 -23.90 -5.73
N THR A 189 -0.33 -23.84 -6.40
CA THR A 189 -1.60 -23.45 -5.77
C THR A 189 -2.05 -24.50 -4.75
N ALA A 190 -1.87 -25.79 -5.04
CA ALA A 190 -2.18 -26.90 -4.13
C ALA A 190 -1.26 -26.89 -2.89
N LEU A 191 0.06 -26.70 -3.06
CA LEU A 191 1.01 -26.53 -1.94
C LEU A 191 0.63 -25.34 -1.06
N ALA A 192 0.26 -24.21 -1.68
CA ALA A 192 -0.20 -23.03 -0.95
C ALA A 192 -1.51 -23.32 -0.17
N ALA A 193 -2.42 -24.10 -0.77
CA ALA A 193 -3.67 -24.49 -0.16
C ALA A 193 -3.44 -25.41 1.06
N PHE A 194 -2.64 -26.47 0.92
CA PHE A 194 -2.26 -27.33 2.05
C PHE A 194 -1.59 -26.53 3.19
N GLY A 195 -0.75 -25.55 2.84
CA GLY A 195 -0.15 -24.64 3.83
C GLY A 195 -1.15 -23.74 4.57
N LYS A 196 -2.25 -23.32 3.94
CA LYS A 196 -3.35 -22.62 4.62
C LYS A 196 -4.18 -23.57 5.50
N CYS A 197 -4.39 -24.80 5.05
CA CYS A 197 -5.04 -25.86 5.82
C CYS A 197 -4.16 -26.39 6.97
N LYS A 198 -2.90 -25.97 7.07
CA LYS A 198 -1.88 -26.43 8.03
C LYS A 198 -1.59 -27.94 7.97
N GLN A 199 -1.76 -28.53 6.79
CA GLN A 199 -1.53 -29.95 6.58
C GLN A 199 -0.11 -30.18 6.08
N MET A 200 0.82 -30.39 7.01
CA MET A 200 2.23 -30.57 6.69
C MET A 200 2.49 -31.87 5.93
N ASP A 201 1.83 -32.96 6.31
CA ASP A 201 1.99 -34.28 5.69
C ASP A 201 1.67 -34.24 4.19
N CYS A 202 0.60 -33.54 3.82
CA CYS A 202 0.21 -33.37 2.42
C CYS A 202 1.20 -32.53 1.61
N ILE A 203 1.89 -31.56 2.24
CA ILE A 203 2.94 -30.77 1.58
C ILE A 203 4.14 -31.65 1.27
N VAL A 204 4.59 -32.44 2.25
CA VAL A 204 5.73 -33.35 2.10
C VAL A 204 5.41 -34.42 1.07
N GLU A 205 4.24 -35.06 1.18
CA GLU A 205 3.77 -36.08 0.24
C GLU A 205 3.71 -35.54 -1.20
N LEU A 206 3.15 -34.34 -1.41
CA LEU A 206 3.08 -33.76 -2.75
C LEU A 206 4.48 -33.41 -3.29
N LEU A 207 5.39 -32.91 -2.45
CA LEU A 207 6.78 -32.69 -2.86
C LEU A 207 7.48 -34.01 -3.21
N ASP A 208 7.28 -35.08 -2.43
CA ASP A 208 7.85 -36.41 -2.70
C ASP A 208 7.36 -36.94 -4.05
N GLN A 209 6.06 -36.79 -4.35
CA GLN A 209 5.49 -37.17 -5.64
C GLN A 209 6.07 -36.34 -6.80
N MET A 210 6.31 -35.04 -6.60
CA MET A 210 6.93 -34.18 -7.61
C MET A 210 8.41 -34.52 -7.84
N GLU A 211 9.18 -34.77 -6.79
CA GLU A 211 10.61 -35.14 -6.85
C GLU A 211 10.81 -36.52 -7.51
N SER A 212 9.92 -37.47 -7.23
CA SER A 212 9.95 -38.82 -7.83
C SER A 212 9.37 -38.89 -9.24
N ASN A 213 8.86 -37.78 -9.78
CA ASN A 213 8.11 -37.72 -11.04
C ASN A 213 6.97 -38.77 -11.08
N ALA A 214 6.22 -38.92 -9.98
CA ALA A 214 5.16 -39.91 -9.84
C ALA A 214 4.16 -39.85 -11.01
N SER A 215 3.71 -41.00 -11.49
CA SER A 215 2.72 -41.09 -12.56
C SER A 215 1.30 -41.03 -12.00
N ILE A 216 0.53 -40.04 -12.41
CA ILE A 216 -0.93 -39.97 -12.24
C ILE A 216 -1.57 -40.75 -13.38
N VAL A 217 -2.49 -41.65 -13.06
CA VAL A 217 -3.24 -42.45 -14.03
C VAL A 217 -4.72 -42.08 -13.95
N CYS A 218 -5.27 -41.58 -15.05
CA CYS A 218 -6.70 -41.29 -15.18
C CYS A 218 -7.34 -42.26 -16.17
N ARG A 219 -8.37 -42.98 -15.73
CA ARG A 219 -9.13 -43.90 -16.59
C ARG A 219 -10.36 -43.21 -17.16
N LEU A 220 -10.47 -43.15 -18.49
CA LEU A 220 -11.66 -42.71 -19.21
C LEU A 220 -12.56 -43.93 -19.50
N GLY A 221 -13.67 -44.06 -18.78
CA GLY A 221 -14.74 -45.00 -19.14
C GLY A 221 -15.88 -44.28 -19.84
N THR A 222 -16.11 -44.58 -21.12
CA THR A 222 -17.35 -44.21 -21.81
C THR A 222 -18.30 -45.39 -21.81
N GLY A 223 -19.20 -45.44 -20.82
CA GLY A 223 -20.32 -46.40 -20.76
C GLY A 223 -19.99 -47.74 -20.08
N ASP A 224 -21.05 -48.48 -19.75
CA ASP A 224 -21.08 -49.74 -18.96
C ASP A 224 -20.24 -50.93 -19.49
N ASN A 225 -19.40 -50.71 -20.51
CA ASN A 225 -18.47 -51.71 -21.03
C ASN A 225 -17.03 -51.39 -20.62
N LEU A 226 -16.47 -52.22 -19.74
CA LEU A 226 -15.13 -52.10 -19.14
C LEU A 226 -13.96 -52.25 -20.15
N ASP A 227 -14.23 -52.64 -21.39
CA ASP A 227 -13.20 -53.05 -22.39
C ASP A 227 -12.66 -51.87 -23.24
N ASP A 228 -13.34 -50.72 -23.26
CA ASP A 228 -12.95 -49.51 -24.02
C ASP A 228 -12.40 -48.38 -23.12
N THR A 229 -11.79 -48.74 -21.98
CA THR A 229 -11.22 -47.74 -21.07
C THR A 229 -9.89 -47.20 -21.59
N LYS A 230 -9.86 -45.94 -22.04
CA LYS A 230 -8.61 -45.29 -22.42
C LYS A 230 -7.92 -44.77 -21.16
N GLU A 231 -6.78 -45.35 -20.85
CA GLU A 231 -5.92 -44.92 -19.73
C GLU A 231 -5.00 -43.79 -20.20
N TYR A 232 -4.98 -42.69 -19.43
CA TYR A 232 -4.04 -41.59 -19.63
C TYR A 232 -3.12 -41.54 -18.42
N SER A 233 -1.81 -41.69 -18.66
CA SER A 233 -0.80 -41.53 -17.63
C SER A 233 -0.02 -40.24 -17.84
N PHE A 234 0.14 -39.47 -16.77
CA PHE A 234 0.89 -38.23 -16.74
C PHE A 234 1.84 -38.25 -15.54
N ASN A 235 3.13 -38.05 -15.77
CA ASN A 235 4.05 -37.83 -14.65
C ASN A 235 3.78 -36.46 -14.02
N LEU A 236 4.10 -36.27 -12.74
CA LEU A 236 4.12 -34.93 -12.13
C LEU A 236 5.29 -34.09 -12.67
N PRO A 237 5.19 -32.75 -12.63
CA PRO A 237 6.33 -31.89 -12.84
C PRO A 237 7.30 -31.90 -11.68
N SER A 238 8.58 -31.96 -12.03
CA SER A 238 9.67 -31.76 -11.10
C SER A 238 9.51 -30.40 -10.42
N PRO A 239 9.74 -30.32 -9.10
CA PRO A 239 9.53 -29.09 -8.35
C PRO A 239 10.55 -28.04 -8.77
N ASP A 240 10.07 -26.82 -8.97
CA ASP A 240 10.93 -25.67 -9.20
C ASP A 240 11.16 -24.90 -7.89
N ARG A 241 11.98 -23.85 -7.97
CA ARG A 241 12.23 -22.96 -6.85
C ARG A 241 10.95 -22.39 -6.21
N MET A 242 9.91 -22.12 -7.01
CA MET A 242 8.65 -21.58 -6.48
C MET A 242 7.84 -22.64 -5.71
N ALA A 243 7.88 -23.91 -6.13
CA ALA A 243 7.27 -25.02 -5.40
C ALA A 243 7.88 -25.16 -4.01
N TYR A 244 9.22 -25.21 -3.91
CA TYR A 244 9.93 -25.25 -2.62
C TYR A 244 9.63 -24.03 -1.76
N LEU A 245 9.68 -22.81 -2.31
CA LEU A 245 9.34 -21.60 -1.56
C LEU A 245 7.91 -21.63 -1.00
N THR A 246 6.97 -22.13 -1.79
CA THR A 246 5.58 -22.24 -1.38
C THR A 246 5.40 -23.27 -0.27
N ALA A 247 6.06 -24.42 -0.40
CA ALA A 247 6.09 -25.47 0.62
C ALA A 247 6.71 -24.97 1.94
N LEU A 248 7.87 -24.31 1.89
CA LEU A 248 8.53 -23.67 3.04
C LEU A 248 7.61 -22.68 3.76
N THR A 249 6.93 -21.84 2.98
CA THR A 249 5.96 -20.88 3.52
C THR A 249 4.77 -21.60 4.17
N GLY A 250 4.32 -22.71 3.57
CA GLY A 250 3.30 -23.60 4.13
C GLY A 250 3.73 -24.20 5.46
N SER A 251 4.93 -24.78 5.56
CA SER A 251 5.48 -25.38 6.78
C SER A 251 5.57 -24.39 7.93
N ILE A 252 5.98 -23.15 7.65
CA ILE A 252 6.01 -22.07 8.65
C ILE A 252 4.59 -21.75 9.14
N LYS A 253 3.60 -21.68 8.25
CA LYS A 253 2.19 -21.45 8.62
C LYS A 253 1.60 -22.63 9.41
N SER A 254 2.02 -23.86 9.08
CA SER A 254 1.70 -25.09 9.83
C SER A 254 2.41 -25.17 11.19
N LYS A 255 3.34 -24.24 11.49
CA LYS A 255 4.13 -24.19 12.73
C LYS A 255 5.08 -25.37 12.91
N CYS A 256 5.58 -25.93 11.81
CA CYS A 256 6.52 -27.05 11.81
C CYS A 256 7.93 -26.56 11.36
N PRO A 257 8.74 -25.98 12.26
CA PRO A 257 10.05 -25.42 11.90
C PRO A 257 11.07 -26.47 11.46
N LYS A 258 10.98 -27.70 11.99
CA LYS A 258 11.89 -28.80 11.63
C LYS A 258 11.70 -29.19 10.16
N ASP A 259 10.45 -29.34 9.74
CA ASP A 259 10.16 -29.71 8.35
C ASP A 259 10.46 -28.57 7.38
N ALA A 260 10.33 -27.31 7.82
CA ALA A 260 10.80 -26.17 7.03
C ALA A 260 12.31 -26.26 6.75
N MET A 261 13.14 -26.66 7.72
CA MET A 261 14.57 -26.89 7.47
C MET A 261 14.79 -28.07 6.52
N GLN A 262 14.08 -29.18 6.72
CA GLN A 262 14.20 -30.35 5.84
C GLN A 262 13.85 -30.02 4.39
N ILE A 263 12.82 -29.20 4.15
CA ILE A 263 12.46 -28.76 2.79
C ILE A 263 13.55 -27.88 2.18
N LEU A 264 14.21 -27.04 2.99
CA LEU A 264 15.33 -26.20 2.53
C LEU A 264 16.57 -27.06 2.20
N ASP A 265 16.81 -28.14 2.94
CA ASP A 265 17.82 -29.16 2.62
C ASP A 265 17.49 -29.90 1.33
N ARG A 266 16.23 -30.34 1.16
CA ARG A 266 15.75 -31.01 -0.06
C ARG A 266 15.91 -30.13 -1.30
N MET A 267 15.58 -28.85 -1.19
CA MET A 267 15.74 -27.87 -2.27
C MET A 267 17.21 -27.86 -2.76
N ARG A 268 18.18 -27.86 -1.84
CA ARG A 268 19.61 -27.94 -2.15
C ARG A 268 20.01 -29.31 -2.74
N GLN A 269 19.48 -30.41 -2.21
CA GLN A 269 19.75 -31.76 -2.72
C GLN A 269 19.28 -31.95 -4.16
N GLN A 270 18.23 -31.23 -4.58
CA GLN A 270 17.78 -31.18 -5.97
C GLN A 270 18.58 -30.19 -6.85
N ASN A 271 19.72 -29.69 -6.37
CA ASN A 271 20.55 -28.68 -7.02
C ASN A 271 19.80 -27.36 -7.32
N ILE A 272 18.87 -26.98 -6.44
CA ILE A 272 18.18 -25.70 -6.51
C ILE A 272 18.63 -24.86 -5.33
N ASP A 273 19.50 -23.88 -5.58
CA ASP A 273 20.02 -23.06 -4.48
C ASP A 273 19.01 -22.00 -4.01
N PRO A 274 18.79 -21.85 -2.68
CA PRO A 274 18.00 -20.77 -2.14
C PRO A 274 18.66 -19.42 -2.42
N ASP A 275 17.92 -18.51 -3.05
CA ASP A 275 18.41 -17.17 -3.33
C ASP A 275 17.93 -16.16 -2.28
N LYS A 276 18.37 -14.90 -2.46
CA LYS A 276 17.98 -13.76 -1.65
C LYS A 276 16.46 -13.60 -1.49
N VAL A 277 15.69 -13.89 -2.54
CA VAL A 277 14.23 -13.73 -2.50
C VAL A 277 13.59 -14.81 -1.64
N VAL A 278 14.09 -16.06 -1.70
CA VAL A 278 13.63 -17.17 -0.85
C VAL A 278 13.85 -16.84 0.62
N TYR A 279 15.07 -16.49 1.01
CA TYR A 279 15.40 -16.19 2.40
C TYR A 279 14.62 -14.99 2.96
N ASN A 280 14.50 -13.89 2.21
CA ASN A 280 13.70 -12.73 2.65
C ASN A 280 12.21 -13.07 2.84
N HIS A 281 11.66 -13.95 2.00
CA HIS A 281 10.28 -14.38 2.09
C HIS A 281 10.05 -15.27 3.32
N ILE A 282 10.96 -16.22 3.56
CA ILE A 282 10.95 -17.10 4.74
C ILE A 282 11.01 -16.25 6.02
N LEU A 283 11.97 -15.33 6.12
CA LEU A 283 12.10 -14.41 7.27
C LEU A 283 10.82 -13.58 7.47
N SER A 284 10.22 -13.07 6.39
CA SER A 284 8.96 -12.34 6.47
C SER A 284 7.81 -13.22 6.98
N SER A 285 7.72 -14.47 6.53
CA SER A 285 6.71 -15.44 6.98
C SER A 285 6.88 -15.77 8.46
N ILE A 286 8.11 -16.04 8.90
CA ILE A 286 8.44 -16.28 10.31
C ILE A 286 8.05 -15.07 11.15
N ALA A 287 8.32 -13.86 10.68
CA ALA A 287 8.06 -12.65 11.44
C ALA A 287 6.56 -12.31 11.63
N ASN A 288 5.69 -12.98 10.87
CA ASN A 288 4.23 -12.84 10.91
C ASN A 288 3.54 -14.03 11.60
N THR A 289 4.24 -15.15 11.82
CA THR A 289 3.69 -16.36 12.45
C THR A 289 4.31 -16.57 13.83
N LYS A 290 3.51 -16.90 14.85
CA LYS A 290 4.00 -17.25 16.19
C LYS A 290 3.92 -18.76 16.41
N PHE A 291 5.06 -19.38 16.70
CA PHE A 291 5.22 -20.81 16.97
C PHE A 291 6.48 -21.05 17.82
N GLU A 292 6.58 -22.23 18.44
CA GLU A 292 7.72 -22.63 19.27
C GLU A 292 8.93 -23.01 18.40
N GLY A 293 10.15 -22.71 18.84
CA GLY A 293 11.36 -22.91 18.03
C GLY A 293 11.56 -21.85 16.93
N ARG A 294 10.77 -20.77 16.96
CA ARG A 294 10.88 -19.65 16.03
C ARG A 294 12.25 -18.95 16.08
N THR A 295 12.78 -18.72 17.27
CA THR A 295 14.13 -18.16 17.46
C THR A 295 15.18 -19.08 16.85
N GLU A 296 15.15 -20.37 17.16
CA GLU A 296 16.10 -21.37 16.65
C GLU A 296 16.11 -21.42 15.13
N LEU A 297 14.92 -21.50 14.49
CA LEU A 297 14.79 -21.47 13.04
C LEU A 297 15.36 -20.18 12.44
N THR A 298 15.08 -19.04 13.07
CA THR A 298 15.55 -17.72 12.62
C THR A 298 17.08 -17.62 12.67
N LEU A 299 17.69 -18.14 13.74
CA LEU A 299 19.14 -18.14 13.90
C LEU A 299 19.82 -19.10 12.91
N LYS A 300 19.25 -20.29 12.68
CA LYS A 300 19.74 -21.23 11.66
C LYS A 300 19.73 -20.62 10.26
N ILE A 301 18.62 -19.98 9.88
CA ILE A 301 18.53 -19.27 8.60
C ILE A 301 19.57 -18.15 8.51
N TRP A 302 19.76 -17.38 9.58
CA TRP A 302 20.77 -16.33 9.58
C TRP A 302 22.19 -16.89 9.41
N GLN A 303 22.53 -17.96 10.12
CA GLN A 303 23.82 -18.65 9.99
C GLN A 303 24.04 -19.14 8.56
N GLU A 304 23.07 -19.83 7.96
CA GLU A 304 23.18 -20.31 6.58
C GLU A 304 23.39 -19.17 5.57
N MET A 305 22.67 -18.05 5.75
CA MET A 305 22.85 -16.89 4.88
C MET A 305 24.23 -16.26 5.04
N GLU A 306 24.79 -16.21 6.25
CA GLU A 306 26.15 -15.71 6.50
C GLU A 306 27.22 -16.66 5.95
N ASP A 307 27.07 -17.96 6.17
CA ASP A 307 28.02 -18.97 5.69
C ASP A 307 28.13 -18.95 4.17
N HIS A 308 27.00 -18.76 3.47
CA HIS A 308 27.00 -18.57 2.02
C HIS A 308 27.65 -17.22 1.63
N ASP A 309 27.34 -16.13 2.34
CA ASP A 309 27.84 -14.79 2.01
C ASP A 309 29.34 -14.60 2.28
N VAL A 310 29.95 -15.45 3.10
CA VAL A 310 31.40 -15.50 3.33
C VAL A 310 32.15 -15.98 2.08
N ALA A 311 31.55 -16.87 1.29
CA ALA A 311 32.21 -17.52 0.16
C ALA A 311 32.05 -16.78 -1.17
N VAL A 312 31.24 -15.71 -1.22
CA VAL A 312 30.69 -15.18 -2.46
C VAL A 312 30.87 -13.65 -2.60
N SER A 313 30.93 -13.17 -3.86
CA SER A 313 31.13 -11.75 -4.20
C SER A 313 29.99 -10.83 -3.71
N ASP A 314 30.26 -9.53 -3.57
CA ASP A 314 29.32 -8.56 -2.95
C ASP A 314 27.94 -8.46 -3.64
N ASP A 315 27.87 -8.72 -4.96
CA ASP A 315 26.62 -8.66 -5.74
C ASP A 315 25.75 -9.91 -5.60
N GLU A 316 26.34 -11.03 -5.19
CA GLU A 316 25.69 -12.33 -5.01
C GLU A 316 25.36 -12.64 -3.53
N LYS A 317 25.66 -11.71 -2.62
CA LYS A 317 25.31 -11.83 -1.19
C LYS A 317 23.78 -11.90 -0.97
N LEU A 318 23.37 -12.94 -0.26
CA LEU A 318 22.01 -13.26 0.15
C LEU A 318 21.52 -12.31 1.27
N CYS A 319 22.40 -11.88 2.18
CA CYS A 319 22.06 -10.99 3.28
C CYS A 319 21.76 -9.58 2.79
N SER A 320 20.48 -9.25 2.76
CA SER A 320 19.99 -7.90 2.47
C SER A 320 19.88 -7.06 3.74
N GLU A 321 20.01 -5.74 3.62
CA GLU A 321 19.69 -4.83 4.76
C GLU A 321 18.25 -5.05 5.27
N GLY A 322 17.32 -5.42 4.37
CA GLY A 322 15.95 -5.80 4.73
C GLY A 322 15.87 -7.11 5.54
N ALA A 323 16.76 -8.07 5.27
CA ALA A 323 16.86 -9.34 6.00
C ALA A 323 17.30 -9.08 7.43
N TYR A 324 18.39 -8.33 7.65
CA TYR A 324 18.87 -7.95 8.98
C TYR A 324 17.82 -7.19 9.79
N HIS A 325 17.10 -6.25 9.19
CA HIS A 325 16.01 -5.56 9.87
C HIS A 325 14.87 -6.50 10.26
N THR A 326 14.56 -7.51 9.43
CA THR A 326 13.54 -8.51 9.73
C THR A 326 14.00 -9.46 10.84
N LEU A 327 15.28 -9.88 10.84
CA LEU A 327 15.92 -10.65 11.91
C LEU A 327 15.83 -9.90 13.25
N ILE A 328 16.26 -8.63 13.28
CA ILE A 328 16.15 -7.78 14.47
C ILE A 328 14.69 -7.71 14.95
N ARG A 329 13.74 -7.53 14.04
CA ARG A 329 12.30 -7.49 14.37
C ARG A 329 11.80 -8.80 14.97
N ILE A 330 12.23 -9.95 14.46
CA ILE A 330 11.85 -11.26 14.99
C ILE A 330 12.41 -11.43 16.40
N LEU A 331 13.73 -11.29 16.56
CA LEU A 331 14.42 -11.50 17.83
C LEU A 331 13.97 -10.52 18.92
N SER A 332 13.71 -9.25 18.54
CA SER A 332 13.15 -8.25 19.47
C SER A 332 11.74 -8.62 19.95
N LYS A 333 10.93 -9.33 19.15
CA LYS A 333 9.61 -9.80 19.59
C LYS A 333 9.69 -10.98 20.55
N GLU A 334 10.75 -11.78 20.45
CA GLU A 334 10.99 -12.94 21.34
C GLU A 334 11.84 -12.57 22.56
N ASN A 335 12.24 -11.28 22.71
CA ASN A 335 13.10 -10.75 23.79
C ASN A 335 14.54 -11.30 23.84
N GLU A 336 15.05 -11.77 22.70
CA GLU A 336 16.41 -12.32 22.57
C GLU A 336 17.42 -11.20 22.30
N TRP A 337 17.66 -10.34 23.30
CA TRP A 337 18.43 -9.10 23.14
C TRP A 337 19.90 -9.31 22.80
N ASP A 338 20.51 -10.39 23.28
CA ASP A 338 21.90 -10.73 22.97
C ASP A 338 22.06 -11.00 21.46
N HIS A 339 21.18 -11.84 20.91
CA HIS A 339 21.15 -12.09 19.47
C HIS A 339 20.77 -10.84 18.65
N VAL A 340 19.89 -9.97 19.16
CA VAL A 340 19.60 -8.67 18.51
C VAL A 340 20.87 -7.82 18.38
N LEU A 341 21.69 -7.81 19.44
CA LEU A 341 22.94 -7.05 19.46
C LEU A 341 23.95 -7.65 18.46
N ASP A 342 24.06 -8.98 18.38
CA ASP A 342 24.94 -9.66 17.43
C ASP A 342 24.56 -9.35 15.97
N VAL A 343 23.28 -9.51 15.62
CA VAL A 343 22.75 -9.20 14.28
C VAL A 343 23.00 -7.73 13.92
N ARG A 344 22.82 -6.82 14.87
CA ARG A 344 23.05 -5.38 14.67
C ARG A 344 24.53 -5.07 14.48
N ASN A 345 25.41 -5.62 15.32
CA ASN A 345 26.85 -5.42 15.23
C ASN A 345 27.38 -5.92 13.88
N ARG A 346 26.89 -7.07 13.42
CA ARG A 346 27.22 -7.62 12.10
C ARG A 346 26.77 -6.70 10.96
N LEU A 347 25.55 -6.18 11.00
CA LEU A 347 25.06 -5.20 10.03
C LEU A 347 25.93 -3.92 10.02
N GLU A 348 26.35 -3.44 11.19
CA GLU A 348 27.24 -2.29 11.31
C GLU A 348 28.64 -2.55 10.74
N GLN A 349 29.19 -3.77 10.91
CA GLN A 349 30.45 -4.19 10.28
C GLN A 349 30.35 -4.18 8.75
N ILE A 350 29.28 -4.74 8.17
CA ILE A 350 29.04 -4.73 6.73
C ILE A 350 28.92 -3.30 6.21
N HIS A 351 28.26 -2.42 6.94
CA HIS A 351 28.18 -0.99 6.61
C HIS A 351 29.53 -0.27 6.67
N LYS A 352 30.47 -0.71 7.53
CA LYS A 352 31.84 -0.17 7.59
C LYS A 352 32.67 -0.67 6.39
N GLN A 353 32.64 -1.97 6.11
CA GLN A 353 33.36 -2.56 4.97
C GLN A 353 32.94 -1.95 3.62
N ARG A 354 31.64 -1.69 3.42
CA ARG A 354 31.14 -0.98 2.21
C ARG A 354 31.57 0.49 2.12
N LYS A 355 31.96 1.12 3.24
CA LYS A 355 32.49 2.50 3.27
C LYS A 355 33.97 2.53 2.94
N ASP A 356 34.75 1.52 3.32
CA ASP A 356 36.20 1.48 3.06
C ASP A 356 36.53 1.22 1.58
N ILE A 357 35.70 0.45 0.87
CA ILE A 357 35.80 0.26 -0.60
C ILE A 357 35.45 1.55 -1.37
N ASN A 358 34.73 2.48 -0.74
CA ASN A 358 34.30 3.74 -1.32
C ASN A 358 34.95 4.95 -0.60
N SER A 359 36.26 5.13 -0.71
CA SER A 359 36.87 6.43 -0.38
C SER A 359 38.10 6.76 -1.26
N PRO A 360 38.28 8.01 -1.72
CA PRO A 360 37.90 9.26 -1.05
C PRO A 360 37.12 10.23 -1.96
N ILE A 361 35.77 10.24 -1.89
CA ILE A 361 34.95 11.39 -2.37
C ILE A 361 33.87 11.81 -1.35
N ASN A 362 33.61 11.06 -0.27
CA ASN A 362 32.46 11.40 0.60
C ASN A 362 32.71 11.32 2.12
N LEU A 363 33.95 11.58 2.54
CA LEU A 363 34.33 11.58 3.97
C LEU A 363 33.76 12.76 4.79
N GLN A 364 33.12 13.76 4.16
CA GLN A 364 32.49 14.86 4.89
C GLN A 364 30.95 14.83 4.93
N VAL A 365 30.27 14.02 4.11
CA VAL A 365 28.79 13.99 4.08
C VAL A 365 28.21 12.83 4.92
N ASN A 366 28.98 11.77 5.18
CA ASN A 366 28.45 10.52 5.76
C ASN A 366 28.72 10.29 7.26
N GLN A 367 29.34 11.25 7.97
CA GLN A 367 29.37 11.24 9.45
C GLN A 367 28.00 11.56 10.09
N MET A 368 26.99 11.99 9.30
CA MET A 368 25.63 12.29 9.78
C MET A 368 24.57 11.21 9.49
N LYS A 369 24.94 9.94 9.28
CA LYS A 369 23.96 8.84 9.46
C LYS A 369 23.86 8.49 10.94
N ARG A 370 23.25 9.42 11.67
CA ARG A 370 23.13 9.44 13.13
C ARG A 370 22.22 8.34 13.65
N SER A 371 22.57 7.88 14.85
CA SER A 371 21.75 7.15 15.81
C SER A 371 20.25 7.38 15.63
N ARG A 372 19.47 6.28 15.62
CA ARG A 372 17.99 6.33 15.70
C ARG A 372 17.50 6.84 17.06
N VAL A 373 18.40 6.96 18.04
CA VAL A 373 18.12 7.43 19.40
C VAL A 373 18.50 8.91 19.48
N LEU A 374 17.53 9.75 19.83
CA LEU A 374 17.75 11.16 20.14
C LEU A 374 18.76 11.27 21.28
N THR A 375 19.68 12.24 21.19
CA THR A 375 20.67 12.44 22.25
C THR A 375 19.97 12.76 23.58
N PRO A 376 20.42 12.21 24.73
CA PRO A 376 19.82 12.50 26.03
C PRO A 376 19.73 14.01 26.32
N ARG A 377 20.75 14.77 25.91
CA ARG A 377 20.80 16.24 26.01
C ARG A 377 19.67 16.93 25.23
N TYR A 378 19.30 16.41 24.07
CA TYR A 378 18.17 16.95 23.31
C TYR A 378 16.83 16.66 24.01
N ILE A 379 16.69 15.50 24.65
CA ILE A 379 15.51 15.15 25.45
C ILE A 379 15.38 16.09 26.65
N GLU A 380 16.47 16.33 27.38
CA GLU A 380 16.51 17.29 28.50
C GLU A 380 16.14 18.72 28.07
N ASP A 381 16.60 19.18 26.90
CA ASP A 381 16.25 20.50 26.40
C ASP A 381 14.76 20.61 26.01
N LEU A 382 14.11 19.51 25.59
CA LEU A 382 12.66 19.49 25.33
C LEU A 382 11.84 19.45 26.62
N GLU A 383 12.32 18.78 27.67
CA GLU A 383 11.65 18.70 28.96
C GLU A 383 11.58 20.07 29.67
N LYS A 384 12.45 21.01 29.29
CA LYS A 384 12.36 22.42 29.71
C LYS A 384 11.17 23.17 29.10
N LEU A 385 10.55 22.64 28.05
CA LEU A 385 9.40 23.26 27.39
C LEU A 385 8.08 22.73 27.95
N GLU A 386 7.07 23.59 27.93
CA GLU A 386 5.72 23.21 28.34
C GLU A 386 5.16 22.13 27.38
N LYS A 387 4.99 20.91 27.91
CA LYS A 387 4.48 19.75 27.19
C LYS A 387 2.96 19.78 27.13
N ARG A 388 2.39 19.79 25.92
CA ARG A 388 0.94 19.76 25.67
C ARG A 388 0.54 18.40 25.10
N ASN A 389 -0.40 17.73 25.76
CA ASN A 389 -0.93 16.42 25.38
C ASN A 389 -2.37 16.55 24.88
N GLU A 390 -2.56 17.09 23.69
CA GLU A 390 -3.90 17.27 23.12
C GLU A 390 -4.20 16.20 22.04
N ILE A 391 -5.26 15.43 22.32
CA ILE A 391 -6.15 14.64 21.44
C ILE A 391 -5.54 13.56 20.53
N LYS A 392 -4.23 13.49 20.27
CA LYS A 392 -3.60 12.32 19.60
C LYS A 392 -2.07 12.27 19.62
N LYS A 393 -1.37 13.40 19.82
CA LYS A 393 0.10 13.46 19.77
C LYS A 393 0.65 14.61 20.61
N THR A 394 1.71 14.33 21.37
CA THR A 394 2.45 15.33 22.17
C THR A 394 3.12 16.38 21.29
N TRP A 395 3.12 17.63 21.76
CA TRP A 395 3.89 18.74 21.21
C TRP A 395 4.40 19.66 22.35
N TYR A 396 5.41 20.47 22.07
CA TYR A 396 6.08 21.33 23.03
C TYR A 396 5.88 22.80 22.65
N LYS A 397 5.35 23.62 23.58
CA LYS A 397 5.07 25.04 23.34
C LYS A 397 6.37 25.82 23.20
N LEU A 398 6.48 26.62 22.13
CA LEU A 398 7.62 27.54 21.92
C LEU A 398 7.24 28.99 22.23
N GLY A 399 6.00 29.38 21.99
CA GLY A 399 5.56 30.75 22.23
C GLY A 399 4.11 30.99 21.87
N GLU A 400 3.71 32.24 22.04
CA GLU A 400 2.37 32.74 21.74
C GLU A 400 2.46 34.08 21.01
N LEU A 401 1.61 34.25 20.01
CA LEU A 401 1.48 35.46 19.21
C LEU A 401 0.10 36.07 19.42
N HIS A 402 0.02 37.29 19.93
CA HIS A 402 -1.24 38.03 20.05
C HIS A 402 -1.54 38.77 18.75
N LEU A 403 -2.69 38.48 18.16
CA LEU A 403 -3.19 39.13 16.94
C LEU A 403 -4.11 40.31 17.32
N PRO A 404 -4.02 41.44 16.60
CA PRO A 404 -4.97 42.53 16.78
C PRO A 404 -6.36 42.08 16.28
N SER A 405 -7.37 42.41 17.08
CA SER A 405 -8.79 42.01 16.94
C SER A 405 -9.46 42.36 15.60
N VAL A 406 -8.78 43.08 14.71
CA VAL A 406 -9.31 43.58 13.42
C VAL A 406 -8.91 42.70 12.22
N SER A 407 -7.94 41.77 12.38
CA SER A 407 -7.27 41.20 11.20
C SER A 407 -7.73 39.80 10.74
N CYS A 408 -8.35 38.99 11.60
CA CYS A 408 -8.70 37.61 11.27
C CYS A 408 -9.94 37.14 12.06
N ASP A 409 -10.92 36.50 11.40
CA ASP A 409 -12.05 35.79 12.05
C ASP A 409 -11.57 34.50 12.75
N ILE A 410 -10.52 34.58 13.56
CA ILE A 410 -10.06 33.48 14.41
C ILE A 410 -10.83 33.62 15.72
N PRO A 411 -11.37 32.53 16.30
CA PRO A 411 -12.17 32.60 17.53
C PRO A 411 -11.40 33.23 18.71
N ASP A 412 -10.07 33.12 18.70
CA ASP A 412 -9.19 33.67 19.72
C ASP A 412 -8.26 34.75 19.15
N SER A 413 -7.96 35.76 19.98
CA SER A 413 -7.04 36.86 19.65
C SER A 413 -5.55 36.46 19.76
N SER A 414 -5.23 35.17 19.92
CA SER A 414 -3.84 34.70 19.92
C SER A 414 -3.66 33.31 19.32
N ILE A 415 -2.46 33.11 18.77
CA ILE A 415 -1.98 31.86 18.19
C ILE A 415 -0.87 31.32 19.08
N VAL A 416 -1.08 30.13 19.62
CA VAL A 416 -0.05 29.36 20.30
C VAL A 416 0.67 28.49 19.29
N PHE A 417 2.00 28.49 19.31
CA PHE A 417 2.78 27.65 18.39
C PHE A 417 3.86 26.87 19.14
N GLY A 418 4.26 25.75 18.54
CA GLY A 418 5.23 24.85 19.13
C GLY A 418 5.78 23.85 18.14
N ILE A 419 6.60 22.93 18.65
CA ILE A 419 7.18 21.85 17.85
C ILE A 419 6.53 20.51 18.19
N GLN A 420 6.31 19.73 17.15
CA GLN A 420 5.88 18.36 17.20
C GLN A 420 6.94 17.50 16.50
N GLN A 421 7.46 16.52 17.24
CA GLN A 421 8.54 15.69 16.76
C GLN A 421 8.04 14.54 15.90
N HIS A 422 8.82 14.21 14.87
CA HIS A 422 8.68 12.95 14.16
C HIS A 422 9.40 11.84 14.95
N LYS A 423 9.01 10.58 14.75
CA LYS A 423 9.72 9.42 15.33
C LYS A 423 11.21 9.36 14.96
N ASN A 424 11.55 9.97 13.82
CA ASN A 424 12.91 10.14 13.35
C ASN A 424 13.02 11.54 12.72
N PRO A 425 13.38 12.57 13.50
CA PRO A 425 13.45 13.95 13.02
C PRO A 425 14.66 14.19 12.11
N VAL A 426 15.74 13.40 12.21
CA VAL A 426 16.90 13.50 11.31
C VAL A 426 16.50 13.22 9.85
N LEU A 427 15.67 12.19 9.62
CA LEU A 427 15.21 11.83 8.28
C LEU A 427 14.04 12.68 7.81
N HIS A 428 13.07 12.94 8.69
CA HIS A 428 11.77 13.50 8.30
C HIS A 428 11.54 14.95 8.75
N GLY A 429 12.48 15.56 9.46
CA GLY A 429 12.40 16.92 9.94
C GLY A 429 11.51 17.10 11.18
N LEU A 430 11.16 18.35 11.46
CA LEU A 430 10.26 18.77 12.53
C LEU A 430 8.95 19.30 11.96
N THR A 431 7.89 19.20 12.76
CA THR A 431 6.60 19.84 12.45
C THR A 431 6.39 21.00 13.40
N LEU A 432 6.30 22.23 12.88
CA LEU A 432 5.77 23.35 13.64
C LEU A 432 4.24 23.27 13.62
N VAL A 433 3.62 23.34 14.79
CA VAL A 433 2.17 23.25 14.95
C VAL A 433 1.62 24.56 15.50
N TYR A 434 0.41 24.90 15.07
CA TYR A 434 -0.27 26.15 15.42
C TYR A 434 -1.66 25.84 15.93
N TYR A 435 -2.00 26.40 17.09
CA TYR A 435 -3.25 26.21 17.81
C TYR A 435 -3.80 27.55 18.26
N THR A 436 -5.11 27.61 18.49
CA THR A 436 -5.74 28.69 19.25
C THR A 436 -5.43 28.51 20.75
N THR A 437 -5.69 29.52 21.58
CA THR A 437 -5.59 29.38 23.05
C THR A 437 -6.57 28.35 23.62
N THR A 438 -7.71 28.17 22.94
CA THR A 438 -8.73 27.17 23.23
C THR A 438 -8.36 25.74 22.82
N GLY A 439 -7.21 25.53 22.16
CA GLY A 439 -6.73 24.20 21.75
C GLY A 439 -7.22 23.73 20.38
N GLU A 440 -7.87 24.60 19.59
CA GLU A 440 -8.25 24.26 18.21
C GLU A 440 -7.03 24.31 17.27
N LYS A 441 -6.83 23.26 16.48
CA LYS A 441 -5.71 23.18 15.54
C LYS A 441 -5.92 24.08 14.31
N LEU A 442 -5.08 25.09 14.15
CA LEU A 442 -5.09 26.00 13.00
C LEU A 442 -4.35 25.43 11.78
N GLY A 443 -3.28 24.65 12.02
CA GLY A 443 -2.49 24.05 10.96
C GLY A 443 -1.11 23.59 11.40
N PHE A 444 -0.24 23.35 10.42
CA PHE A 444 1.16 22.99 10.65
C PHE A 444 2.08 23.37 9.48
N LEU A 445 3.37 23.53 9.79
CA LEU A 445 4.47 23.73 8.86
C LEU A 445 5.47 22.58 9.01
N LEU A 446 5.93 22.00 7.91
CA LEU A 446 6.97 20.97 7.90
C LEU A 446 8.30 21.63 7.54
N ILE A 447 9.30 21.41 8.39
CA ILE A 447 10.64 21.95 8.23
C ILE A 447 11.68 20.84 8.34
N ARG A 448 12.77 20.98 7.60
CA ARG A 448 13.95 20.11 7.67
C ARG A 448 15.15 20.96 7.97
N ASN A 449 15.89 20.62 9.03
CA ASN A 449 17.08 21.38 9.40
C ASN A 449 18.34 20.62 8.98
N ARG A 450 19.39 21.37 8.62
CA ARG A 450 20.68 20.85 8.21
C ARG A 450 21.80 21.73 8.76
N LEU A 451 23.00 21.18 8.82
CA LEU A 451 24.23 21.92 9.08
C LEU A 451 25.04 21.93 7.78
N GLU A 452 25.42 23.11 7.31
CA GLU A 452 26.26 23.28 6.11
C GLU A 452 27.60 23.89 6.51
N ASN A 453 28.70 23.38 5.94
CA ASN A 453 30.03 23.91 6.23
C ASN A 453 30.15 25.29 5.56
N SER A 454 30.49 26.33 6.32
CA SER A 454 30.85 27.60 5.72
C SER A 454 32.27 27.46 5.15
N THR A 455 32.38 27.30 3.83
CA THR A 455 33.66 27.50 3.13
C THR A 455 33.91 29.00 3.03
N ILE A 456 34.29 29.64 4.14
CA ILE A 456 34.89 30.97 4.05
C ILE A 456 36.33 30.74 3.62
N ASN A 457 36.65 31.21 2.42
CA ASN A 457 38.00 31.29 1.89
C ASN A 457 38.94 31.91 2.93
N GLY A 458 39.99 31.17 3.30
CA GLY A 458 41.29 31.67 3.75
C GLY A 458 41.29 32.77 4.81
N SER A 459 41.20 32.39 6.08
CA SER A 459 42.03 33.02 7.12
C SER A 459 42.52 31.92 8.06
N ILE A 460 43.73 31.45 7.78
CA ILE A 460 44.49 30.59 8.69
C ILE A 460 44.83 31.48 9.89
N ASN A 461 44.35 31.13 11.08
CA ASN A 461 44.92 31.71 12.30
C ASN A 461 46.33 31.14 12.47
N ASP A 462 47.26 31.91 13.05
CA ASP A 462 48.69 31.58 13.19
C ASP A 462 49.02 30.27 13.94
N GLU A 463 48.01 29.48 14.35
CA GLU A 463 48.14 28.17 15.01
C GLU A 463 47.64 26.98 14.16
N GLY A 464 47.22 27.17 12.91
CA GLY A 464 46.96 26.07 11.97
C GLY A 464 45.67 25.25 12.20
N GLU A 465 44.77 25.68 13.09
CA GLU A 465 43.45 25.07 13.24
C GLU A 465 42.38 25.79 12.39
N ALA A 466 41.77 25.07 11.45
CA ALA A 466 40.64 25.56 10.67
C ALA A 466 39.39 25.62 11.57
N ASN A 467 38.99 26.83 11.98
CA ASN A 467 37.73 27.06 12.67
C ASN A 467 36.53 26.69 11.77
N GLN A 468 36.08 25.44 11.82
CA GLN A 468 34.90 24.94 11.11
C GLN A 468 33.64 25.62 11.65
N HIS A 469 33.23 26.73 11.02
CA HIS A 469 31.94 27.36 11.29
C HIS A 469 30.85 26.64 10.49
N PHE A 470 29.87 26.08 11.20
CA PHE A 470 28.68 25.46 10.60
C PHE A 470 27.55 26.48 10.49
N ASN A 471 27.00 26.63 9.29
CA ASN A 471 25.78 27.36 9.03
C ASN A 471 24.57 26.47 9.35
N PHE A 472 23.69 26.97 10.22
CA PHE A 472 22.42 26.33 10.51
C PHE A 472 21.45 26.67 9.37
N VAL A 473 20.89 25.66 8.70
CA VAL A 473 19.93 25.85 7.60
C VAL A 473 18.59 25.25 8.01
N SER A 474 17.51 26.01 7.87
CA SER A 474 16.14 25.53 8.05
C SER A 474 15.40 25.61 6.73
N SER A 475 14.98 24.45 6.21
CA SER A 475 14.33 24.33 4.91
C SER A 475 12.85 23.98 5.06
N ILE A 476 11.95 24.78 4.50
CA ILE A 476 10.53 24.44 4.46
C ILE A 476 10.25 23.32 3.44
N LEU A 477 9.50 22.31 3.87
CA LEU A 477 9.04 21.17 3.06
C LEU A 477 7.60 21.36 2.56
N GLY A 478 6.75 21.94 3.40
CA GLY A 478 5.33 22.08 3.11
C GLY A 478 4.55 22.70 4.25
N MET A 479 3.31 23.11 3.95
CA MET A 479 2.42 23.78 4.89
C MET A 479 1.00 23.26 4.72
N LYS A 480 0.24 23.16 5.81
CA LYS A 480 -1.20 22.94 5.77
C LYS A 480 -1.90 23.90 6.73
N VAL A 481 -2.86 24.65 6.20
CA VAL A 481 -3.85 25.40 6.97
C VAL A 481 -5.15 24.60 6.98
N ASP A 482 -5.77 24.48 8.15
CA ASP A 482 -7.05 23.79 8.30
C ASP A 482 -8.13 24.45 7.42
N GLU A 483 -9.01 23.63 6.84
CA GLU A 483 -10.00 24.06 5.86
C GLU A 483 -10.93 25.16 6.38
N LYS A 484 -11.28 25.10 7.67
CA LYS A 484 -12.14 26.10 8.33
C LYS A 484 -11.53 27.51 8.37
N PHE A 485 -10.19 27.59 8.35
CA PHE A 485 -9.46 28.85 8.51
C PHE A 485 -8.70 29.28 7.24
N ARG A 486 -8.86 28.56 6.11
CA ARG A 486 -8.26 28.97 4.83
C ARG A 486 -8.82 30.32 4.38
N GLY A 487 -7.96 31.16 3.81
CA GLY A 487 -8.33 32.50 3.34
C GLY A 487 -8.18 33.61 4.39
N LYS A 488 -8.01 33.28 5.68
CA LYS A 488 -7.84 34.23 6.79
C LYS A 488 -6.39 34.71 7.00
N GLY A 489 -5.55 34.69 5.96
CA GLY A 489 -4.15 35.14 6.08
C GLY A 489 -3.18 34.26 6.89
N LEU A 490 -3.65 33.21 7.57
CA LEU A 490 -2.83 32.31 8.42
C LEU A 490 -1.56 31.77 7.77
N ALA A 491 -1.60 31.48 6.47
CA ALA A 491 -0.42 31.02 5.72
C ALA A 491 0.76 32.00 5.82
N ARG A 492 0.49 33.31 5.79
CA ARG A 492 1.51 34.35 5.95
C ARG A 492 2.03 34.41 7.38
N ILE A 493 1.13 34.24 8.35
CA ILE A 493 1.48 34.24 9.78
C ILE A 493 2.38 33.05 10.11
N PHE A 494 2.05 31.84 9.63
CA PHE A 494 2.88 30.65 9.86
C PHE A 494 4.29 30.80 9.29
N LEU A 495 4.41 31.36 8.08
CA LEU A 495 5.70 31.67 7.48
C LEU A 495 6.45 32.74 8.27
N ALA A 496 5.78 33.81 8.73
CA ALA A 496 6.40 34.84 9.55
C ALA A 496 6.94 34.28 10.88
N ILE A 497 6.20 33.41 11.56
CA ILE A 497 6.65 32.73 12.78
C ILE A 497 7.89 31.86 12.50
N TRP A 498 7.88 31.08 11.41
CA TRP A 498 9.03 30.27 11.04
C TRP A 498 10.26 31.11 10.70
N LEU A 499 10.09 32.21 9.96
CA LEU A 499 11.18 33.14 9.66
C LEU A 499 11.74 33.80 10.92
N HIS A 500 10.87 34.14 11.87
CA HIS A 500 11.29 34.65 13.17
C HIS A 500 12.11 33.60 13.95
N ILE A 501 11.67 32.34 13.99
CA ILE A 501 12.45 31.24 14.58
C ILE A 501 13.82 31.11 13.89
N CYS A 502 13.89 31.27 12.57
CA CYS A 502 15.17 31.25 11.84
C CYS A 502 16.09 32.40 12.28
N LEU A 503 15.55 33.61 12.41
CA LEU A 503 16.32 34.79 12.85
C LEU A 503 16.87 34.61 14.28
N GLU A 504 16.02 34.20 15.22
CA GLU A 504 16.42 33.97 16.63
C GLU A 504 17.42 32.81 16.77
N SER A 505 17.31 31.76 15.95
CA SER A 505 18.23 30.63 15.97
C SER A 505 19.50 30.83 15.12
N SER A 506 19.65 32.00 14.48
CA SER A 506 20.71 32.30 13.50
C SER A 506 20.78 31.28 12.37
N ALA A 507 19.61 30.83 11.90
CA ALA A 507 19.47 29.88 10.81
C ALA A 507 19.15 30.59 9.48
N ILE A 508 19.68 30.04 8.40
CA ILE A 508 19.42 30.48 7.03
C ILE A 508 18.09 29.84 6.56
N PRO A 509 17.05 30.62 6.28
CA PRO A 509 15.78 30.10 5.79
C PRO A 509 15.88 29.76 4.30
N THR A 510 15.55 28.53 3.95
CA THR A 510 15.51 28.05 2.56
C THR A 510 14.24 27.20 2.34
N SER A 511 14.03 26.70 1.14
CA SER A 511 13.04 25.65 0.88
C SER A 511 13.68 24.43 0.21
N GLU A 512 13.05 23.28 0.43
CA GLU A 512 13.24 22.11 -0.43
C GLU A 512 12.51 22.32 -1.76
N VAL A 513 12.49 21.32 -2.63
CA VAL A 513 11.77 21.39 -3.91
C VAL A 513 10.26 21.53 -3.65
N ILE A 514 9.71 22.73 -3.90
CA ILE A 514 8.30 23.03 -3.70
C ILE A 514 7.53 22.83 -5.01
N ASN A 515 6.60 21.88 -5.00
CA ASN A 515 5.62 21.68 -6.07
C ASN A 515 4.20 22.06 -5.60
N LYS A 516 4.06 23.18 -4.87
CA LYS A 516 2.81 23.63 -4.25
C LYS A 516 2.53 25.09 -4.62
N PRO A 517 1.72 25.36 -5.66
CA PRO A 517 1.51 26.71 -6.22
C PRO A 517 1.25 27.82 -5.20
N LEU A 518 0.30 27.61 -4.28
CA LEU A 518 -0.07 28.63 -3.29
C LEU A 518 1.02 28.87 -2.23
N LEU A 519 1.81 27.84 -1.89
CA LEU A 519 2.94 27.98 -0.99
C LEU A 519 4.10 28.69 -1.69
N SER A 520 4.41 28.32 -2.94
CA SER A 520 5.39 29.04 -3.77
C SER A 520 5.05 30.53 -3.85
N LEU A 521 3.78 30.86 -4.11
CA LEU A 521 3.34 32.25 -4.15
C LEU A 521 3.51 32.97 -2.81
N ALA A 522 3.26 32.28 -1.68
CA ALA A 522 3.48 32.84 -0.36
C ALA A 522 4.97 33.15 -0.13
N LEU A 523 5.88 32.23 -0.49
CA LEU A 523 7.33 32.42 -0.41
C LEU A 523 7.81 33.59 -1.29
N THR A 524 7.33 33.66 -2.54
CA THR A 524 7.65 34.78 -3.46
C THR A 524 7.23 36.13 -2.87
N ASN A 525 6.07 36.21 -2.19
CA ASN A 525 5.64 37.45 -1.53
C ASN A 525 6.60 37.87 -0.39
N PHE A 526 7.23 36.93 0.29
CA PHE A 526 8.27 37.22 1.29
C PHE A 526 9.62 37.58 0.67
N GLY A 527 9.77 37.55 -0.65
CA GLY A 527 11.00 37.91 -1.36
C GLY A 527 11.91 36.74 -1.70
N PHE A 528 11.45 35.50 -1.54
CA PHE A 528 12.23 34.34 -1.96
C PHE A 528 12.24 34.23 -3.49
N SER A 529 13.43 33.98 -4.03
CA SER A 529 13.66 33.71 -5.45
C SER A 529 13.86 32.21 -5.70
N PRO A 530 13.37 31.68 -6.84
CA PRO A 530 13.63 30.30 -7.24
C PRO A 530 15.12 30.12 -7.60
N SER A 531 15.72 29.00 -7.18
CA SER A 531 17.16 28.76 -7.38
C SER A 531 17.50 27.64 -8.38
N SER A 532 16.55 26.80 -8.82
CA SER A 532 16.86 25.65 -9.70
C SER A 532 16.54 25.90 -11.18
N SER A 533 17.29 25.26 -12.07
CA SER A 533 17.05 25.25 -13.53
C SER A 533 15.78 24.51 -13.94
N SER A 534 15.21 23.70 -13.04
CA SER A 534 13.96 22.95 -13.24
C SER A 534 12.69 23.76 -12.91
N ALA A 535 12.84 25.04 -12.58
CA ALA A 535 11.73 25.91 -12.22
C ALA A 535 10.74 26.04 -13.38
N VAL A 536 9.47 25.75 -13.10
CA VAL A 536 8.36 26.00 -14.04
C VAL A 536 7.61 27.22 -13.55
N GLU A 537 7.64 28.30 -14.33
CA GLU A 537 6.86 29.49 -14.06
C GLU A 537 5.37 29.21 -14.21
N ILE A 538 4.60 29.62 -13.22
CA ILE A 538 3.15 29.48 -13.18
C ILE A 538 2.50 30.80 -12.80
N GLU A 539 1.37 31.06 -13.44
CA GLU A 539 0.50 32.15 -13.11
C GLU A 539 -0.72 31.63 -12.35
N ILE A 540 -0.98 32.22 -11.19
CA ILE A 540 -2.09 31.87 -10.31
C ILE A 540 -3.09 33.01 -10.34
N THR A 541 -4.32 32.70 -10.75
CA THR A 541 -5.42 33.67 -10.85
C THR A 541 -6.61 33.21 -10.01
N LYS A 542 -7.17 34.10 -9.20
CA LYS A 542 -8.43 33.85 -8.48
C LYS A 542 -9.58 33.90 -9.48
N LEU A 543 -10.36 32.83 -9.58
CA LEU A 543 -11.51 32.73 -10.47
C LEU A 543 -12.69 33.52 -9.90
N ALA A 544 -13.41 34.22 -10.77
CA ALA A 544 -14.72 34.77 -10.46
C ALA A 544 -15.73 33.61 -10.33
N PRO A 545 -16.72 33.70 -9.41
CA PRO A 545 -17.66 32.61 -9.15
C PRO A 545 -18.48 32.18 -10.37
N GLU A 546 -18.61 33.04 -11.39
CA GLU A 546 -19.40 32.77 -12.60
C GLU A 546 -18.68 31.88 -13.64
N ILE A 547 -17.35 31.85 -13.68
CA ILE A 547 -16.57 31.12 -14.71
C ILE A 547 -16.41 29.62 -14.33
N GLY A 548 -16.51 29.29 -13.04
CA GLY A 548 -16.32 27.93 -12.52
C GLY A 548 -17.37 26.90 -12.94
N LYS A 549 -18.50 27.34 -13.52
CA LYS A 549 -19.60 26.46 -13.96
C LYS A 549 -19.42 25.87 -15.36
N ASN A 550 -18.59 26.48 -16.21
CA ASN A 550 -18.55 26.15 -17.65
C ASN A 550 -17.43 25.19 -18.08
N SER A 551 -16.57 24.71 -17.16
CA SER A 551 -15.55 23.72 -17.52
C SER A 551 -16.08 22.29 -17.38
N GLN A 552 -16.32 21.61 -18.51
CA GLN A 552 -16.78 20.21 -18.62
C GLN A 552 -16.00 19.20 -17.74
N LYS A 553 -14.78 19.55 -17.31
CA LYS A 553 -13.85 18.72 -16.52
C LYS A 553 -14.08 18.72 -15.00
N CYS A 554 -14.82 19.69 -14.43
CA CYS A 554 -14.96 19.84 -12.98
C CYS A 554 -16.39 19.57 -12.48
N LYS A 555 -16.98 18.41 -12.84
CA LYS A 555 -18.31 18.02 -12.33
C LYS A 555 -18.33 17.78 -10.81
N ASP A 556 -17.18 17.47 -10.21
CA ASP A 556 -17.10 16.95 -8.82
C ASP A 556 -16.53 17.96 -7.78
N TRP A 557 -16.09 19.16 -8.18
CA TRP A 557 -15.67 20.22 -7.24
C TRP A 557 -15.64 21.62 -7.88
N MET A 558 -15.81 22.67 -7.05
CA MET A 558 -15.76 24.06 -7.49
C MET A 558 -14.33 24.65 -7.32
N PRO A 559 -13.61 24.95 -8.41
CA PRO A 559 -12.29 25.58 -8.33
C PRO A 559 -12.38 27.06 -7.94
N ILE A 560 -11.48 27.52 -7.08
CA ILE A 560 -11.29 28.92 -6.66
C ILE A 560 -10.12 29.57 -7.39
N PHE A 561 -9.09 28.80 -7.72
CA PHE A 561 -7.90 29.30 -8.41
C PHE A 561 -7.70 28.59 -9.74
N SER A 562 -7.24 29.34 -10.74
CA SER A 562 -6.76 28.82 -12.01
C SER A 562 -5.24 28.92 -12.07
N LEU A 563 -4.64 27.89 -12.64
CA LEU A 563 -3.21 27.76 -12.87
C LEU A 563 -2.95 27.77 -14.38
N TYR A 564 -2.09 28.66 -14.82
CA TYR A 564 -1.65 28.75 -16.21
C TYR A 564 -0.11 28.70 -16.27
N SER A 565 0.42 28.05 -17.31
CA SER A 565 1.85 28.07 -17.64
C SER A 565 2.00 27.85 -19.15
N SER A 566 3.05 28.40 -19.72
CA SER A 566 3.46 28.09 -21.10
C SER A 566 3.96 26.64 -21.24
N ASN A 567 4.41 26.03 -20.14
CA ASN A 567 4.87 24.65 -20.08
C ASN A 567 3.79 23.72 -19.49
N PRO A 568 3.76 22.44 -19.89
CA PRO A 568 2.75 21.50 -19.40
C PRO A 568 2.84 21.27 -17.89
N LEU A 569 1.71 21.46 -17.20
CA LEU A 569 1.57 21.29 -15.76
C LEU A 569 0.97 19.91 -15.43
N ASN A 570 1.80 19.02 -14.89
CA ASN A 570 1.39 17.69 -14.48
C ASN A 570 1.01 17.67 -12.98
N PHE A 571 -0.19 18.16 -12.65
CA PHE A 571 -0.77 18.03 -11.31
C PHE A 571 -1.81 16.91 -11.27
N GLY A 572 -1.79 16.09 -10.23
CA GLY A 572 -2.80 15.04 -10.03
C GLY A 572 -4.17 15.63 -9.71
N GLU A 573 -5.24 14.98 -10.18
CA GLU A 573 -6.63 15.43 -9.98
C GLU A 573 -6.98 15.62 -8.49
N ARG A 574 -6.52 14.69 -7.64
CA ARG A 574 -6.70 14.78 -6.18
C ARG A 574 -6.08 16.05 -5.59
N GLU A 575 -4.91 16.46 -6.06
CA GLU A 575 -4.21 17.65 -5.55
C GLU A 575 -4.90 18.94 -5.97
N LEU A 576 -5.36 19.00 -7.21
CA LEU A 576 -6.16 20.12 -7.72
C LEU A 576 -7.47 20.25 -6.96
N LYS A 577 -8.18 19.14 -6.71
CA LYS A 577 -9.42 19.11 -5.93
C LYS A 577 -9.22 19.59 -4.49
N LEU A 578 -8.22 19.06 -3.77
CA LEU A 578 -7.94 19.43 -2.37
C LEU A 578 -7.61 20.92 -2.17
N ASN A 579 -6.97 21.53 -3.16
CA ASN A 579 -6.59 22.94 -3.13
C ASN A 579 -7.59 23.86 -3.86
N LYS A 580 -8.70 23.32 -4.35
CA LYS A 580 -9.70 24.03 -5.17
C LYS A 580 -9.05 24.78 -6.34
N MET A 581 -8.22 24.07 -7.10
CA MET A 581 -7.50 24.61 -8.25
C MET A 581 -7.93 23.92 -9.55
N ILE A 582 -7.70 24.58 -10.69
CA ILE A 582 -7.86 24.01 -12.04
C ILE A 582 -6.69 24.48 -12.93
N VAL A 583 -6.22 23.61 -13.82
CA VAL A 583 -5.23 23.98 -14.85
C VAL A 583 -5.98 24.45 -16.10
N THR A 584 -5.66 25.64 -16.58
CA THR A 584 -6.26 26.26 -17.76
C THR A 584 -5.26 26.32 -18.91
N ASN A 585 -5.71 26.02 -20.13
CA ASN A 585 -4.86 26.07 -21.32
C ASN A 585 -4.68 27.49 -21.86
N THR A 586 -5.56 28.41 -21.46
CA THR A 586 -5.53 29.83 -21.86
C THR A 586 -5.31 30.69 -20.63
N ARG A 587 -4.57 31.78 -20.80
CA ARG A 587 -4.30 32.74 -19.73
C ARG A 587 -5.63 33.37 -19.24
N PRO A 588 -6.03 33.16 -17.98
CA PRO A 588 -7.38 33.51 -17.53
C PRO A 588 -7.54 35.00 -17.17
N ASN A 589 -6.48 35.72 -16.79
CA ASN A 589 -6.54 37.15 -16.44
C ASN A 589 -5.14 37.81 -16.54
N PRO A 590 -5.00 39.03 -17.08
CA PRO A 590 -3.72 39.76 -17.09
C PRO A 590 -3.19 40.18 -15.70
N ARG A 591 -4.00 40.12 -14.64
CA ARG A 591 -3.60 40.43 -13.24
C ARG A 591 -3.22 39.20 -12.41
N GLY A 592 -2.95 38.06 -13.05
CA GLY A 592 -2.51 36.86 -12.35
C GLY A 592 -1.17 37.08 -11.62
N LYS A 593 -0.96 36.37 -10.52
CA LYS A 593 0.30 36.43 -9.77
C LYS A 593 1.26 35.36 -10.25
N ILE A 594 2.48 35.76 -10.56
CA ILE A 594 3.53 34.87 -11.09
C ILE A 594 4.33 34.28 -9.93
N THR A 595 4.61 32.99 -10.00
CA THR A 595 5.54 32.27 -9.12
C THR A 595 6.13 31.07 -9.86
N ALA A 596 6.94 30.25 -9.20
CA ALA A 596 7.54 29.06 -9.77
C ALA A 596 7.22 27.80 -8.94
N VAL A 597 7.17 26.65 -9.61
CA VAL A 597 7.04 25.32 -8.99
C VAL A 597 8.14 24.39 -9.47
N LYS A 598 8.34 23.26 -8.78
CA LYS A 598 9.42 22.29 -9.02
C LYS A 598 10.81 22.89 -8.84
N THR A 599 10.93 23.83 -7.91
CA THR A 599 12.17 24.54 -7.58
C THR A 599 12.32 24.69 -6.07
N CYS A 600 13.55 24.85 -5.63
CA CYS A 600 13.88 25.38 -4.31
C CYS A 600 13.78 26.91 -4.31
N PHE A 601 13.59 27.49 -3.14
CA PHE A 601 13.50 28.91 -2.89
C PHE A 601 14.57 29.34 -1.91
N GLN A 602 15.29 30.41 -2.24
CA GLN A 602 16.32 31.02 -1.41
C GLN A 602 16.08 32.53 -1.31
N HIS A 603 16.63 33.16 -0.27
CA HIS A 603 16.53 34.59 -0.08
C HIS A 603 17.90 35.24 -0.15
N ASN A 604 18.07 36.20 -1.07
CA ASN A 604 19.38 36.78 -1.38
C ASN A 604 19.88 37.78 -0.31
N ASP A 605 18.99 38.34 0.50
CA ASP A 605 19.35 39.31 1.56
C ASP A 605 18.60 39.07 2.88
N LEU A 606 19.28 38.52 3.88
CA LEU A 606 18.69 38.24 5.20
C LEU A 606 18.29 39.53 5.95
N LYS A 607 18.91 40.69 5.69
CA LYS A 607 18.56 41.97 6.33
C LYS A 607 17.22 42.49 5.82
N LEU A 608 17.01 42.41 4.50
CA LEU A 608 15.73 42.76 3.87
C LEU A 608 14.59 41.82 4.35
N LEU A 609 14.89 40.53 4.52
CA LEU A 609 13.94 39.55 5.06
C LEU A 609 13.54 39.91 6.48
N HIS A 610 14.50 40.29 7.33
CA HIS A 610 14.23 40.77 8.69
C HIS A 610 13.30 41.99 8.71
N SER A 611 13.53 42.95 7.81
CA SER A 611 12.65 44.12 7.66
C SER A 611 11.23 43.73 7.24
N LYS A 612 11.06 42.80 6.29
CA LYS A 612 9.74 42.30 5.88
C LYS A 612 9.02 41.52 6.97
N VAL A 613 9.73 40.67 7.71
CA VAL A 613 9.17 39.96 8.88
C VAL A 613 8.71 40.98 9.91
N LYS A 614 9.52 41.99 10.20
CA LYS A 614 9.15 43.13 11.05
C LYS A 614 7.97 43.93 10.49
N GLN A 615 7.84 44.13 9.20
CA GLN A 615 6.68 44.83 8.61
C GLN A 615 5.38 44.03 8.76
N VAL A 616 5.41 42.72 8.52
CA VAL A 616 4.27 41.83 8.81
C VAL A 616 3.91 41.89 10.30
N TRP A 617 4.91 42.12 11.16
CA TRP A 617 4.77 42.31 12.60
C TRP A 617 4.22 43.68 13.02
N GLN A 618 4.79 44.76 12.48
CA GLN A 618 4.51 46.16 12.82
C GLN A 618 3.18 46.62 12.22
N ALA A 619 2.79 46.08 11.07
CA ALA A 619 1.43 46.22 10.55
C ALA A 619 0.37 45.57 11.47
N GLN A 620 0.80 44.85 12.52
CA GLN A 620 -0.07 44.08 13.40
C GLN A 620 0.05 44.38 14.91
N ASN A 621 0.92 45.28 15.42
CA ASN A 621 0.75 45.99 16.71
C ASN A 621 1.92 46.93 17.06
N GLN A 622 1.61 48.03 17.77
CA GLN A 622 2.54 48.84 18.57
C GLN A 622 2.91 48.06 19.84
N ASP A 623 4.21 47.85 20.07
CA ASP A 623 4.87 47.35 21.28
C ASP A 623 4.29 46.07 21.97
N ASN A 624 5.05 44.97 21.92
CA ASN A 624 4.91 43.73 22.73
C ASN A 624 4.00 42.56 22.24
N GLY A 625 3.85 42.33 20.93
CA GLY A 625 2.97 41.26 20.41
C GLY A 625 3.50 39.81 20.41
N PHE A 626 4.80 39.57 20.67
CA PHE A 626 5.38 38.22 20.63
C PHE A 626 6.18 37.91 21.87
N LYS A 627 5.76 36.86 22.57
CA LYS A 627 6.48 36.33 23.71
C LYS A 627 6.99 34.95 23.32
N THR A 628 8.20 34.88 22.78
CA THR A 628 8.97 33.64 22.81
C THR A 628 9.18 33.31 24.28
N ILE A 629 8.63 32.19 24.73
CA ILE A 629 8.75 31.74 26.12
C ILE A 629 10.18 31.21 26.37
N VAL A 630 10.98 31.11 25.31
CA VAL A 630 12.24 30.37 25.23
C VAL A 630 13.35 31.33 24.82
N ASP A 631 14.44 31.37 25.60
CA ASP A 631 15.67 32.08 25.24
C ASP A 631 16.24 31.57 23.90
N ALA A 632 16.87 32.44 23.12
CA ALA A 632 17.41 32.16 21.78
C ALA A 632 18.36 30.95 21.79
N ALA A 633 19.16 30.79 22.84
CA ALA A 633 20.05 29.65 23.00
C ALA A 633 19.29 28.32 23.14
N LEU A 634 18.22 28.28 23.94
CA LEU A 634 17.40 27.09 24.10
C LEU A 634 16.57 26.82 22.85
N LEU A 635 16.04 27.86 22.18
CA LEU A 635 15.33 27.73 20.91
C LEU A 635 16.22 27.08 19.84
N LYS A 636 17.47 27.53 19.71
CA LYS A 636 18.45 26.95 18.79
C LYS A 636 18.70 25.46 19.09
N ARG A 637 18.88 25.09 20.37
CA ARG A 637 19.07 23.68 20.77
C ARG A 637 17.82 22.83 20.55
N VAL A 638 16.62 23.37 20.72
CA VAL A 638 15.39 22.62 20.49
C VAL A 638 15.11 22.42 18.98
N ILE A 639 15.47 23.40 18.15
CA ILE A 639 15.26 23.34 16.70
C ILE A 639 16.36 22.53 15.99
N PHE A 640 17.60 22.57 16.46
CA PHE A 640 18.74 21.90 15.79
C PHE A 640 19.40 20.79 16.62
N GLY A 641 19.06 20.63 17.89
CA GLY A 641 19.70 19.66 18.79
C GLY A 641 19.50 18.21 18.38
N TYR A 642 18.38 17.88 17.71
CA TYR A 642 18.17 16.55 17.13
C TYR A 642 19.12 16.23 15.98
N LEU A 643 19.76 17.27 15.43
CA LEU A 643 20.85 17.04 14.52
C LEU A 643 21.93 16.37 15.34
N TYR A 644 22.62 17.01 16.28
CA TYR A 644 23.71 16.39 17.07
C TYR A 644 23.40 15.01 17.65
#